data_AF-A0A3Q3J0Z9-F1
#
_entry.id   AF-A0A3Q3J0Z9-F1
#
_cell.length_a   1.000
_cell.length_b   1.000
_cell.length_c   1.000
_cell.angle_alpha   90.00
_cell.angle_beta   90.00
_cell.angle_gamma   90.00
#
_symmetry.space_group_name_H-M   'P 1'
#
loop_
_entity.id
_entity.type
_entity.pdbx_description
1 polymer ?
#
loop_
_entity_poly.entity_id
_entity_poly.type
_entity_poly.pdbx_seq_one_letter_code
_entity_poly.pdbx_strand_id
1 'polypeptide(L)'
;AVRPPPAGAPAGAAAAAGQGDGAPGSLGWLLSDKGPFHQSLEFTEAAERYQQGFSTRYKIYREFGRWKVNSLAVEKRDSFGGSGGLALPLDPDFIHTIRQLGRRPTLQTITENVIKKYGTHLLLSATLGGEESLTIFVDKRKLSQESSPSAAEGSRSSNRNSNVTGTVTLEILHQLAASYFTDRESTLRRLHHLQITSTAIRVTETRTGPLGCSNYDNLDTVSSVLVHSPENKVQLQGLQVILPGYLKSRFIQAALNYVGCKSEGQFVCQNSDCWCECSIDFPQCNCPLADLDSLENNLVRIRDAWRLTNQEFEESEEFQSFVGKLPAHYAVNTSVVERLWRADANLLQRYRQLETSSSQLFAKARRTANKLFILSKRCRKQPKIVLQRPRPLHFWLSYALSILYCSENNQIGVYSDESRSCSCHYNHPPCQGLIPCSVGDGPRCTSCSTENRTRCSSCNPGFTLTQGACRPAVPDPTDPYLGLESDRDLQDLELRYLLQRRDPRISLHAVFVSNDVRVNTWFDPSWRKRMLLTLKSNRVKSNRVHMLLGLALQFCLTRNSTLEPALSLFVNPFGGSHSESWTMPIGQNGYPDWERTKLDIPLDCYNWTLTLGNRWKSFFETVHFYLRSRIRDSMGGTGGNKNVTMYYEPPEETEPSNNIGYMKVNSMQLFGYSVHFDPEAIQDLILQIDYPYTQGSQDSALLQLVELRYRVNRLSPPGAPHVDLFACLLRHRLKLSSADVTRILTALQAYGARQPNYMEYEANKLCS
;
A
#
# COMPACT_ATOMS: atom_id res chain seq x y z
N ALA A 1 45.76 52.54 -18.58
CA ALA A 1 45.34 53.28 -17.39
C ALA A 1 45.23 52.30 -16.22
N VAL A 2 45.90 52.66 -15.15
CA VAL A 2 46.16 51.95 -13.89
C VAL A 2 44.92 51.31 -13.25
N ARG A 3 45.04 50.03 -12.83
CA ARG A 3 44.13 49.39 -11.86
C ARG A 3 44.46 49.91 -10.45
N PRO A 4 43.48 50.35 -9.65
CA PRO A 4 43.62 50.40 -8.20
C PRO A 4 42.97 49.16 -7.53
N PRO A 5 43.42 48.78 -6.32
CA PRO A 5 42.92 47.61 -5.59
C PRO A 5 41.64 47.95 -4.80
N PRO A 6 40.74 46.98 -4.51
CA PRO A 6 39.68 47.21 -3.54
C PRO A 6 40.22 47.07 -2.10
N ALA A 7 39.85 48.06 -1.30
CA ALA A 7 40.12 48.23 0.11
C ALA A 7 39.46 47.16 1.00
N GLY A 8 40.04 47.00 2.19
CA GLY A 8 39.74 45.94 3.15
C GLY A 8 38.32 45.89 3.69
N ALA A 9 37.89 44.66 3.97
CA ALA A 9 36.71 44.34 4.77
C ALA A 9 37.09 44.19 6.25
N PRO A 10 36.21 44.59 7.19
CA PRO A 10 36.50 44.67 8.61
C PRO A 10 36.56 43.29 9.28
N ALA A 11 37.46 43.17 10.24
CA ALA A 11 37.53 42.04 11.16
C ALA A 11 36.35 42.08 12.14
N GLY A 12 35.57 40.98 12.16
CA GLY A 12 34.50 40.79 13.13
C GLY A 12 33.97 39.36 13.09
N ALA A 13 33.70 38.85 14.29
CA ALA A 13 32.97 37.62 14.63
C ALA A 13 33.79 36.31 14.76
N ALA A 14 34.05 36.00 16.04
CA ALA A 14 34.32 34.68 16.57
C ALA A 14 33.31 33.64 16.04
N ALA A 15 33.84 32.52 15.55
CA ALA A 15 33.05 31.43 15.01
C ALA A 15 32.27 30.73 16.13
N ALA A 16 30.95 30.89 16.06
CA ALA A 16 29.99 30.03 16.73
C ALA A 16 30.19 28.58 16.27
N ALA A 17 30.30 27.66 17.23
CA ALA A 17 30.03 26.24 17.01
C ALA A 17 28.52 26.06 16.78
N GLY A 18 28.07 26.46 15.60
CA GLY A 18 26.76 26.17 15.04
C GLY A 18 26.96 25.38 13.76
N GLN A 19 26.13 24.37 13.54
CA GLN A 19 26.05 23.58 12.32
C GLN A 19 26.04 24.50 11.08
N GLY A 20 27.21 24.64 10.45
CA GLY A 20 27.38 25.32 9.17
C GLY A 20 27.36 24.30 8.05
N ASP A 21 26.42 24.48 7.13
CA ASP A 21 26.12 23.64 5.95
C ASP A 21 27.20 23.78 4.84
N GLY A 22 28.49 23.76 5.21
CA GLY A 22 29.64 23.87 4.31
C GLY A 22 30.47 22.59 4.25
N ALA A 23 30.39 21.88 3.12
CA ALA A 23 31.26 20.75 2.72
C ALA A 23 31.63 19.71 3.83
N PRO A 24 30.72 18.78 4.18
CA PRO A 24 30.86 17.92 5.36
C PRO A 24 31.72 16.65 5.16
N GLY A 25 32.70 16.67 4.25
CA GLY A 25 33.43 15.45 3.84
C GLY A 25 34.93 15.40 4.13
N SER A 26 35.64 16.52 3.98
CA SER A 26 37.13 16.45 3.89
C SER A 26 37.84 16.40 5.24
N LEU A 27 37.22 16.91 6.30
CA LEU A 27 37.84 17.05 7.63
C LEU A 27 37.11 16.29 8.75
N GLY A 28 36.05 15.53 8.44
CA GLY A 28 35.29 14.78 9.46
C GLY A 28 36.12 13.73 10.20
N TRP A 29 37.14 13.17 9.55
CA TRP A 29 38.08 12.24 10.15
C TRP A 29 38.90 12.87 11.30
N LEU A 30 39.08 14.19 11.32
CA LEU A 30 39.85 14.88 12.36
C LEU A 30 39.22 14.74 13.75
N LEU A 31 37.88 14.63 13.78
CA LEU A 31 37.07 14.54 14.99
C LEU A 31 36.59 13.11 15.27
N SER A 32 36.97 12.15 14.42
CA SER A 32 36.69 10.72 14.62
C SER A 32 37.54 10.17 15.78
N ASP A 33 37.14 9.05 16.39
CA ASP A 33 37.90 8.35 17.44
C ASP A 33 39.37 8.03 17.07
N LYS A 34 39.63 7.86 15.77
CA LYS A 34 40.95 7.66 15.17
C LYS A 34 41.61 8.95 14.69
N GLY A 35 40.89 10.07 14.72
CA GLY A 35 41.41 11.39 14.41
C GLY A 35 42.41 11.91 15.44
N PRO A 36 43.33 12.81 15.05
CA PRO A 36 44.38 13.33 15.91
C PRO A 36 43.87 14.18 17.08
N PHE A 37 42.65 14.72 16.98
CA PHE A 37 42.06 15.56 18.03
C PHE A 37 41.16 14.81 19.01
N HIS A 38 40.87 13.53 18.78
CA HIS A 38 39.98 12.77 19.66
C HIS A 38 40.49 12.65 21.10
N GLN A 39 41.81 12.56 21.25
CA GLN A 39 42.48 12.47 22.55
C GLN A 39 42.83 13.84 23.12
N SER A 40 42.46 14.95 22.46
CA SER A 40 42.72 16.25 23.03
C SER A 40 41.81 16.46 24.24
N LEU A 41 42.39 16.98 25.32
CA LEU A 41 41.67 17.22 26.57
C LEU A 41 40.41 18.07 26.35
N GLU A 42 40.51 19.10 25.50
CA GLU A 42 39.39 19.98 25.18
C GLU A 42 38.26 19.25 24.44
N PHE A 43 38.60 18.36 23.51
CA PHE A 43 37.61 17.58 22.78
C PHE A 43 36.93 16.55 23.69
N THR A 44 37.70 15.84 24.52
CA THR A 44 37.14 14.86 25.47
C THR A 44 36.24 15.54 26.50
N GLU A 45 36.66 16.66 27.09
CA GLU A 45 35.84 17.42 28.03
C GLU A 45 34.56 17.95 27.38
N ALA A 46 34.65 18.46 26.14
CA ALA A 46 33.48 18.92 25.41
C ALA A 46 32.52 17.77 25.06
N ALA A 47 33.05 16.63 24.63
CA ALA A 47 32.27 15.43 24.30
C ALA A 47 31.56 14.85 25.53
N GLU A 48 32.25 14.75 26.67
CA GLU A 48 31.66 14.31 27.95
C GLU A 48 30.57 15.26 28.43
N ARG A 49 30.82 16.57 28.37
CA ARG A 49 29.80 17.58 28.75
C ARG A 49 28.59 17.53 27.81
N TYR A 50 28.80 17.28 26.52
CA TYR A 50 27.72 17.09 25.56
C TYR A 50 26.89 15.84 25.87
N GLN A 51 27.54 14.72 26.20
CA GLN A 51 26.86 13.48 26.63
C GLN A 51 26.04 13.70 27.91
N GLN A 52 26.53 14.51 28.85
CA GLN A 52 25.87 14.82 30.12
C GLN A 52 24.63 15.70 30.01
N GLY A 53 24.36 16.34 28.87
CA GLY A 53 23.20 17.24 28.78
C GLY A 53 23.44 18.52 28.00
N PHE A 54 24.65 19.07 28.16
CA PHE A 54 24.94 20.47 27.84
C PHE A 54 25.08 20.70 26.33
N SER A 55 24.34 21.68 25.80
CA SER A 55 24.25 21.95 24.36
C SER A 55 24.73 23.34 23.95
N THR A 56 24.81 24.28 24.89
CA THR A 56 25.27 25.66 24.62
C THR A 56 26.49 25.98 25.47
N ARG A 57 27.49 26.64 24.89
CA ARG A 57 28.71 27.10 25.58
C ARG A 57 28.79 28.61 25.45
N TYR A 58 28.71 29.32 26.57
CA TYR A 58 29.12 30.73 26.66
C TYR A 58 30.56 30.77 27.15
N LYS A 59 31.45 31.38 26.39
CA LYS A 59 32.84 31.63 26.83
C LYS A 59 33.06 33.14 26.76
N ILE A 60 33.41 33.73 27.89
CA ILE A 60 33.96 35.08 27.95
C ILE A 60 35.39 34.95 28.47
N TYR A 61 36.29 35.78 27.96
CA TYR A 61 37.68 35.75 28.40
C TYR A 61 38.28 37.15 28.32
N ARG A 62 39.29 37.37 29.16
CA ARG A 62 40.20 38.51 29.10
C ARG A 62 41.61 37.99 29.09
N GLU A 63 42.46 38.60 28.28
CA GLU A 63 43.87 38.29 28.22
C GLU A 63 44.69 39.37 28.95
N PHE A 64 45.72 38.96 29.67
CA PHE A 64 46.64 39.81 30.39
C PHE A 64 48.04 39.72 29.78
N GLY A 65 48.45 40.78 29.07
CA GLY A 65 49.75 40.87 28.43
C GLY A 65 49.92 39.91 27.25
N ARG A 66 50.43 40.43 26.13
CA ARG A 66 50.74 39.63 24.93
C ARG A 66 52.22 39.77 24.61
N TRP A 67 52.99 38.73 24.90
CA TRP A 67 54.39 38.65 24.55
C TRP A 67 54.54 37.72 23.35
N LYS A 68 54.89 38.25 22.19
CA LYS A 68 55.21 37.40 21.05
C LYS A 68 56.63 36.87 21.24
N VAL A 69 56.75 35.56 21.47
CA VAL A 69 58.04 34.87 21.46
C VAL A 69 58.28 34.27 20.09
N ASN A 70 59.46 34.50 19.55
CA ASN A 70 59.93 33.88 18.32
C ASN A 70 61.04 32.89 18.64
N SER A 71 61.07 31.79 17.90
CA SER A 71 62.07 30.75 18.03
C SER A 71 63.31 31.10 17.23
N LEU A 72 64.44 31.20 17.93
CA LEU A 72 65.76 31.43 17.33
C LEU A 72 66.26 30.23 16.50
N ALA A 73 65.58 29.09 16.56
CA ALA A 73 65.99 27.85 15.89
C ALA A 73 65.81 27.89 14.36
N VAL A 74 65.04 28.83 13.81
CA VAL A 74 64.77 28.89 12.37
C VAL A 74 65.28 30.18 11.73
N GLU A 75 65.23 31.32 12.43
CA GLU A 75 65.80 32.59 11.94
C GLU A 75 67.30 32.51 11.61
N LYS A 76 68.07 31.68 12.33
CA LYS A 76 69.52 31.53 12.11
C LYS A 76 69.92 30.65 10.93
N ARG A 77 68.97 29.97 10.27
CA ARG A 77 69.29 29.01 9.21
C ARG A 77 69.44 29.66 7.83
N ASP A 78 68.66 30.69 7.55
CA ASP A 78 68.70 31.40 6.27
C ASP A 78 69.91 32.35 6.16
N SER A 79 70.48 32.78 7.30
CA SER A 79 71.64 33.70 7.32
C SER A 79 73.00 33.03 7.10
N PHE A 80 73.09 31.70 7.05
CA PHE A 80 74.36 30.97 7.03
C PHE A 80 74.40 29.82 6.02
N GLY A 81 73.95 30.10 4.80
CA GLY A 81 74.30 29.31 3.62
C GLY A 81 75.77 29.52 3.22
N GLY A 82 76.72 29.13 4.08
CA GLY A 82 78.15 29.22 3.76
C GLY A 82 79.04 28.89 4.94
N SER A 83 79.61 27.68 4.95
CA SER A 83 80.93 27.34 5.52
C SER A 83 81.35 28.14 6.78
N GLY A 84 80.81 27.82 7.96
CA GLY A 84 81.22 28.55 9.18
C GLY A 84 80.46 28.21 10.47
N GLY A 85 80.47 26.94 10.86
CA GLY A 85 80.49 26.45 12.25
C GLY A 85 79.92 27.27 13.43
N LEU A 86 78.63 27.62 13.42
CA LEU A 86 77.86 27.73 14.67
C LEU A 86 76.59 26.90 14.53
N ALA A 87 76.68 25.66 15.01
CA ALA A 87 75.56 24.74 15.08
C ALA A 87 74.41 25.43 15.83
N LEU A 88 73.18 25.26 15.33
CA LEU A 88 71.97 25.58 16.08
C LEU A 88 72.16 25.07 17.52
N PRO A 89 71.94 25.91 18.56
CA PRO A 89 72.05 25.48 19.95
C PRO A 89 70.86 24.57 20.29
N LEU A 90 70.88 23.38 19.70
CA LEU A 90 69.94 22.31 19.99
C LEU A 90 70.36 21.68 21.30
N ASP A 91 69.36 21.16 22.00
CA ASP A 91 69.55 20.41 23.23
C ASP A 91 70.58 19.27 23.03
N PRO A 92 71.62 19.15 23.89
CA PRO A 92 72.63 18.10 23.77
C PRO A 92 72.04 16.68 23.74
N ASP A 93 70.98 16.42 24.49
CA ASP A 93 70.29 15.13 24.52
C ASP A 93 69.56 14.87 23.20
N PHE A 94 68.99 15.92 22.59
CA PHE A 94 68.40 15.81 21.26
C PHE A 94 69.45 15.42 20.22
N ILE A 95 70.61 16.10 20.22
CA ILE A 95 71.71 15.78 19.30
C ILE A 95 72.21 14.35 19.52
N HIS A 96 72.36 13.94 20.78
CA HIS A 96 72.79 12.58 21.14
C HIS A 96 71.79 11.54 20.62
N THR A 97 70.49 11.77 20.83
CA THR A 97 69.41 10.90 20.34
C THR A 97 69.44 10.76 18.81
N ILE A 98 69.63 11.86 18.07
CA ILE A 98 69.74 11.82 16.60
C ILE A 98 70.98 11.04 16.15
N ARG A 99 72.11 11.14 16.87
CA ARG A 99 73.32 10.38 16.56
C ARG A 99 73.15 8.88 16.80
N GLN A 100 72.44 8.50 17.87
CA GLN A 100 72.17 7.10 18.22
C GLN A 100 71.28 6.38 17.20
N LEU A 101 70.42 7.10 16.45
CA LEU A 101 69.58 6.51 15.39
C LEU A 101 70.37 5.97 14.19
N GLY A 102 71.64 6.39 14.02
CA GLY A 102 72.47 5.97 12.89
C GLY A 102 72.03 6.52 11.53
N ARG A 103 72.57 5.94 10.43
CA ARG A 103 72.35 6.43 9.05
C ARG A 103 71.05 5.93 8.41
N ARG A 104 70.52 4.78 8.84
CA ARG A 104 69.29 4.15 8.29
C ARG A 104 68.38 3.61 9.40
N PRO A 105 67.82 4.48 10.26
CA PRO A 105 66.88 4.05 11.28
C PRO A 105 65.59 3.47 10.66
N THR A 106 64.97 2.54 11.39
CA THR A 106 63.64 2.02 11.07
C THR A 106 62.58 3.04 11.49
N LEU A 107 61.38 2.98 10.88
CA LEU A 107 60.31 3.94 11.20
C LEU A 107 59.91 3.88 12.68
N GLN A 108 59.89 2.69 13.29
CA GLN A 108 59.59 2.50 14.72
C GLN A 108 60.62 3.20 15.62
N THR A 109 61.93 3.04 15.34
CA THR A 109 62.98 3.70 16.15
C THR A 109 62.90 5.23 16.09
N ILE A 110 62.48 5.80 14.96
CA ILE A 110 62.23 7.24 14.84
C ILE A 110 61.02 7.64 15.68
N THR A 111 59.93 6.86 15.63
CA THR A 111 58.72 7.14 16.40
C THR A 111 58.98 7.12 17.90
N GLU A 112 59.68 6.11 18.40
CA GLU A 112 59.92 5.93 19.84
C GLU A 112 60.93 6.92 20.41
N ASN A 113 62.06 7.12 19.72
CA ASN A 113 63.16 7.93 20.27
C ASN A 113 63.02 9.42 19.94
N VAL A 114 62.37 9.79 18.84
CA VAL A 114 62.23 11.19 18.40
C VAL A 114 60.81 11.69 18.57
N ILE A 115 59.82 11.05 17.94
CA ILE A 115 58.46 11.60 17.85
C ILE A 115 57.75 11.60 19.21
N LYS A 116 57.81 10.49 19.96
CA LYS A 116 57.18 10.42 21.30
C LYS A 116 57.85 11.33 22.32
N LYS A 117 59.17 11.55 22.20
CA LYS A 117 59.96 12.35 23.16
C LYS A 117 59.95 13.85 22.86
N TYR A 118 60.06 14.24 21.60
CA TYR A 118 60.22 15.63 21.17
C TYR A 118 59.06 16.16 20.32
N GLY A 119 58.08 15.33 19.97
CA GLY A 119 56.94 15.70 19.15
C GLY A 119 57.23 15.69 17.65
N THR A 120 56.23 16.13 16.87
CA THR A 120 56.30 16.21 15.39
C THR A 120 56.67 17.60 14.89
N HIS A 121 56.45 18.63 15.70
CA HIS A 121 56.60 20.03 15.33
C HIS A 121 57.45 20.79 16.37
N LEU A 122 58.18 21.78 15.88
CA LEU A 122 58.82 22.80 16.70
C LEU A 122 57.98 24.08 16.72
N LEU A 123 58.06 24.80 17.83
CA LEU A 123 57.45 26.12 17.99
C LEU A 123 58.26 27.15 17.21
N LEU A 124 57.64 27.86 16.26
CA LEU A 124 58.26 28.98 15.52
C LEU A 124 57.97 30.31 16.18
N SER A 125 56.71 30.56 16.48
CA SER A 125 56.32 31.72 17.26
C SER A 125 55.08 31.40 18.05
N ALA A 126 54.97 31.96 19.24
CA ALA A 126 53.75 31.90 20.03
C ALA A 126 53.49 33.25 20.67
N THR A 127 52.23 33.49 20.98
CA THR A 127 51.85 34.51 21.94
C THR A 127 51.85 33.87 23.33
N LEU A 128 52.68 34.40 24.20
CA LEU A 128 52.70 34.11 25.62
C LEU A 128 51.87 35.16 26.35
N GLY A 129 51.03 34.72 27.27
CA GLY A 129 50.19 35.63 28.04
C GLY A 129 49.46 34.91 29.17
N GLY A 130 48.71 35.68 29.94
CA GLY A 130 47.69 35.14 30.83
C GLY A 130 46.30 35.24 30.23
N GLU A 131 45.45 34.27 30.52
CA GLU A 131 44.02 34.30 30.19
C GLU A 131 43.22 34.06 31.47
N GLU A 132 42.22 34.89 31.70
CA GLU A 132 41.11 34.60 32.60
C GLU A 132 39.85 34.43 31.77
N SER A 133 39.31 33.22 31.80
CA SER A 133 38.11 32.85 31.08
C SER A 133 37.06 32.30 32.02
N LEU A 134 35.81 32.69 31.77
CA LEU A 134 34.64 32.06 32.35
C LEU A 134 33.91 31.33 31.22
N THR A 135 33.79 30.02 31.36
CA THR A 135 32.96 29.20 30.46
C THR A 135 31.73 28.69 31.20
N ILE A 136 30.54 28.94 30.65
CA ILE A 136 29.25 28.49 31.15
C ILE A 136 28.66 27.51 30.13
N PHE A 137 28.50 26.25 30.54
CA PHE A 137 27.82 25.21 29.78
C PHE A 137 26.36 25.15 30.20
N VAL A 138 25.47 25.07 29.22
CA VAL A 138 24.03 25.19 29.43
C VAL A 138 23.28 24.04 28.76
N ASP A 139 22.42 23.37 29.54
CA ASP A 139 21.47 22.38 29.06
C ASP A 139 20.12 23.03 28.73
N LYS A 140 19.88 23.29 27.44
CA LYS A 140 18.63 23.90 26.96
C LYS A 140 17.37 23.13 27.37
N ARG A 141 17.45 21.80 27.54
CA ARG A 141 16.30 20.94 27.85
C ARG A 141 15.72 21.31 29.23
N LYS A 142 16.62 21.39 30.21
CA LYS A 142 16.29 21.63 31.61
C LYS A 142 15.83 23.06 31.85
N LEU A 143 16.37 24.02 31.10
CA LEU A 143 15.89 25.40 31.10
C LEU A 143 14.47 25.53 30.51
N SER A 144 14.15 24.80 29.45
CA SER A 144 12.80 24.87 28.84
C SER A 144 11.71 24.21 29.68
N GLN A 145 12.06 23.18 30.47
CA GLN A 145 11.11 22.47 31.33
C GLN A 145 10.62 23.32 32.51
N GLU A 146 11.44 24.24 33.02
CA GLU A 146 11.04 25.21 34.05
C GLU A 146 10.24 26.41 33.48
N SER A 147 10.08 26.50 32.16
CA SER A 147 9.39 27.62 31.50
C SER A 147 7.93 27.34 31.10
N SER A 148 7.37 26.16 31.42
CA SER A 148 5.94 25.87 31.25
C SER A 148 5.14 26.25 32.50
N PRO A 149 4.20 27.21 32.44
CA PRO A 149 3.33 27.52 33.56
C PRO A 149 2.27 26.41 33.67
N SER A 150 2.40 25.52 34.65
CA SER A 150 1.34 24.58 34.99
C SER A 150 0.16 25.35 35.60
N ALA A 151 -0.99 25.18 34.92
CA ALA A 151 -2.38 25.48 35.22
C ALA A 151 -2.75 26.00 36.63
N ALA A 152 -3.69 26.95 36.60
CA ALA A 152 -4.42 27.51 37.72
C ALA A 152 -5.06 26.46 38.64
N GLU A 153 -4.99 26.66 39.97
CA GLU A 153 -6.15 27.02 40.80
C GLU A 153 -5.78 27.38 42.25
N GLY A 154 -6.39 28.46 42.72
CA GLY A 154 -6.69 28.89 44.10
C GLY A 154 -5.86 28.43 45.31
N SER A 155 -5.15 29.38 45.94
CA SER A 155 -5.29 29.61 47.39
C SER A 155 -4.69 30.96 47.81
N ARG A 156 -5.43 31.68 48.67
CA ARG A 156 -5.06 32.96 49.28
C ARG A 156 -4.05 32.76 50.42
N SER A 157 -3.28 33.83 50.65
CA SER A 157 -2.50 34.16 51.86
C SER A 157 -1.09 33.55 51.96
N SER A 158 -0.06 34.39 51.87
CA SER A 158 0.62 34.97 53.04
C SER A 158 1.98 35.58 52.63
N ASN A 159 2.31 36.69 53.26
CA ASN A 159 3.61 37.35 53.23
C ASN A 159 4.77 36.35 53.43
N ARG A 160 5.74 36.33 52.50
CA ARG A 160 7.14 35.99 52.81
C ARG A 160 8.07 36.61 51.78
N ASN A 161 9.06 37.31 52.33
CA ASN A 161 10.15 38.02 51.66
C ASN A 161 10.63 37.35 50.38
N SER A 162 10.82 38.20 49.36
CA SER A 162 11.53 37.92 48.12
C SER A 162 12.98 37.49 48.38
N ASN A 163 13.18 36.23 48.73
CA ASN A 163 14.46 35.57 48.53
C ASN A 163 14.47 34.98 47.13
N VAL A 164 15.49 35.40 46.38
CA VAL A 164 15.72 35.20 44.95
C VAL A 164 15.86 33.71 44.62
N THR A 165 14.74 32.99 44.49
CA THR A 165 14.68 31.76 43.70
C THR A 165 14.24 32.15 42.30
N GLY A 166 15.09 32.93 41.63
CA GLY A 166 14.88 33.34 40.25
C GLY A 166 15.04 32.13 39.35
N THR A 167 13.99 31.81 38.61
CA THR A 167 14.04 30.89 37.47
C THR A 167 15.21 31.29 36.56
N VAL A 168 16.04 30.31 36.18
CA VAL A 168 17.24 30.59 35.38
C VAL A 168 16.81 30.85 33.94
N THR A 169 16.91 32.09 33.48
CA THR A 169 16.67 32.44 32.06
C THR A 169 17.99 32.68 31.33
N LEU A 170 17.97 32.50 30.00
CA LEU A 170 19.13 32.72 29.14
C LEU A 170 19.65 34.18 29.24
N GLU A 171 18.74 35.12 29.45
CA GLU A 171 19.03 36.55 29.59
C GLU A 171 19.78 36.85 30.89
N ILE A 172 19.39 36.23 32.02
CA ILE A 172 20.09 36.37 33.30
C ILE A 172 21.51 35.82 33.19
N LEU A 173 21.71 34.68 32.52
CA LEU A 173 23.04 34.12 32.29
C LEU A 173 23.91 35.05 31.43
N HIS A 174 23.33 35.69 30.41
CA HIS A 174 24.04 36.65 29.58
C HIS A 174 24.44 37.91 30.38
N GLN A 175 23.56 38.41 31.25
CA GLN A 175 23.85 39.54 32.13
C GLN A 175 24.95 39.20 33.15
N LEU A 176 24.90 38.01 33.77
CA LEU A 176 25.94 37.55 34.71
C LEU A 176 27.29 37.34 34.03
N ALA A 177 27.30 36.84 32.79
CA ALA A 177 28.51 36.76 31.98
C ALA A 177 29.07 38.17 31.71
N ALA A 178 28.22 39.13 31.30
CA ALA A 178 28.66 40.50 31.05
C ALA A 178 29.26 41.18 32.30
N SER A 179 28.73 40.90 33.49
CA SER A 179 29.20 41.50 34.74
C SER A 179 30.39 40.79 35.39
N TYR A 180 30.86 39.66 34.84
CA TYR A 180 31.93 38.86 35.43
C TYR A 180 33.25 39.64 35.60
N PHE A 181 33.65 40.43 34.59
CA PHE A 181 34.89 41.19 34.66
C PHE A 181 34.81 42.44 35.55
N THR A 182 33.61 42.95 35.80
CA THR A 182 33.37 44.11 36.68
C THR A 182 33.23 43.72 38.14
N ASP A 183 32.56 42.58 38.43
CA ASP A 183 32.34 42.10 39.80
C ASP A 183 32.43 40.56 39.85
N ARG A 184 33.67 40.09 39.87
CA ARG A 184 34.01 38.67 39.72
C ARG A 184 33.46 37.80 40.84
N GLU A 185 33.61 38.23 42.09
CA GLU A 185 33.25 37.39 43.24
C GLU A 185 31.74 37.26 43.41
N SER A 186 30.99 38.34 43.21
CA SER A 186 29.53 38.28 43.34
C SER A 186 28.90 37.47 42.21
N THR A 187 29.42 37.61 40.99
CA THR A 187 28.94 36.87 39.82
C THR A 187 29.24 35.38 39.91
N LEU A 188 30.43 34.98 40.34
CA LEU A 188 30.76 33.57 40.55
C LEU A 188 29.92 32.95 41.67
N ARG A 189 29.74 33.64 42.81
CA ARG A 189 28.86 33.15 43.87
C ARG A 189 27.44 32.92 43.35
N ARG A 190 26.92 33.85 42.54
CA ARG A 190 25.59 33.73 41.93
C ARG A 190 25.52 32.60 40.91
N LEU A 191 26.53 32.45 40.05
CA LEU A 191 26.63 31.37 39.07
C LEU A 191 26.76 29.98 39.71
N HIS A 192 27.55 29.85 40.78
CA HIS A 192 27.64 28.61 41.55
C HIS A 192 26.34 28.29 42.27
N HIS A 193 25.65 29.32 42.81
CA HIS A 193 24.34 29.10 43.41
C HIS A 193 23.34 28.58 42.37
N LEU A 194 23.31 29.18 41.17
CA LEU A 194 22.47 28.73 40.05
C LEU A 194 22.84 27.32 39.54
N GLN A 195 24.13 26.96 39.56
CA GLN A 195 24.58 25.61 39.22
C GLN A 195 24.05 24.56 40.21
N ILE A 196 24.03 24.89 41.50
CA ILE A 196 23.51 23.99 42.55
C ILE A 196 21.98 23.91 42.49
N THR A 197 21.29 25.04 42.28
CA THR A 197 19.81 25.07 42.34
C THR A 197 19.14 24.51 41.11
N SER A 198 19.63 24.80 39.89
CA SER A 198 18.96 24.41 38.65
C SER A 198 19.57 23.15 38.01
N THR A 199 20.84 22.82 38.29
CA THR A 199 21.63 21.79 37.58
C THR A 199 21.68 21.93 36.05
N ALA A 200 21.02 22.94 35.48
CA ALA A 200 20.94 23.22 34.05
C ALA A 200 22.19 23.94 33.53
N ILE A 201 23.02 24.46 34.43
CA ILE A 201 24.27 25.15 34.10
C ILE A 201 25.46 24.50 34.78
N ARG A 202 26.61 24.52 34.10
CA ARG A 202 27.90 24.11 34.66
C ARG A 202 28.95 25.16 34.32
N VAL A 203 29.63 25.64 35.35
CA VAL A 203 30.53 26.79 35.24
C VAL A 203 31.96 26.34 35.46
N THR A 204 32.85 26.77 34.57
CA THR A 204 34.29 26.54 34.69
C THR A 204 35.01 27.88 34.54
N GLU A 205 35.61 28.35 35.63
CA GLU A 205 36.54 29.47 35.64
C GLU A 205 37.96 28.92 35.40
N THR A 206 38.65 29.47 34.42
CA THR A 206 40.06 29.17 34.16
C THR A 206 40.86 30.46 34.27
N ARG A 207 41.84 30.49 35.18
CA ARG A 207 42.71 31.65 35.38
C ARG A 207 44.15 31.18 35.28
N THR A 208 44.86 31.70 34.29
CA THR A 208 46.20 31.22 33.91
C THR A 208 47.10 32.40 33.54
N GLY A 209 48.39 32.30 33.83
CA GLY A 209 49.39 33.34 33.56
C GLY A 209 49.59 34.37 34.69
N PRO A 210 50.63 35.22 34.57
CA PRO A 210 51.10 36.06 35.67
C PRO A 210 50.12 37.20 35.93
N LEU A 211 49.44 37.12 37.07
CA LEU A 211 48.48 38.11 37.52
C LEU A 211 49.12 38.96 38.60
N GLY A 212 49.84 39.98 38.17
CA GLY A 212 50.34 41.05 39.02
C GLY A 212 51.81 40.92 39.40
N CYS A 213 52.61 41.91 39.00
CA CYS A 213 53.92 42.19 39.58
C CYS A 213 53.75 43.00 40.88
N SER A 214 52.98 42.51 41.85
CA SER A 214 52.70 43.28 43.09
C SER A 214 53.01 42.55 44.39
N ASN A 215 53.80 41.47 44.36
CA ASN A 215 54.76 41.13 45.41
C ASN A 215 55.65 39.96 44.95
N TYR A 216 56.96 40.16 45.04
CA TYR A 216 58.00 39.26 44.51
C TYR A 216 58.21 37.98 45.35
N ASP A 217 57.47 37.79 46.45
CA ASP A 217 57.79 36.76 47.46
C ASP A 217 57.01 35.44 47.33
N ASN A 218 56.09 35.29 46.38
CA ASN A 218 55.34 34.03 46.18
C ASN A 218 55.17 33.69 44.69
N LEU A 219 56.29 33.55 43.97
CA LEU A 219 56.30 33.12 42.56
C LEU A 219 55.90 31.64 42.36
N ASP A 220 55.80 30.82 43.41
CA ASP A 220 55.63 29.37 43.25
C ASP A 220 54.20 28.92 42.90
N THR A 221 53.20 29.82 42.85
CA THR A 221 51.81 29.44 42.56
C THR A 221 51.17 30.10 41.33
N VAL A 222 51.82 31.08 40.68
CA VAL A 222 51.25 31.78 39.49
C VAL A 222 52.28 32.01 38.36
N SER A 223 53.37 31.24 38.33
CA SER A 223 54.52 31.45 37.42
C SER A 223 54.42 30.74 36.06
N SER A 224 53.29 30.11 35.70
CA SER A 224 53.13 29.50 34.39
C SER A 224 52.55 30.49 33.37
N VAL A 225 53.45 31.20 32.67
CA VAL A 225 53.11 31.87 31.41
C VAL A 225 52.69 30.79 30.41
N LEU A 226 51.42 30.77 29.98
CA LEU A 226 50.94 29.73 29.09
C LEU A 226 51.26 30.06 27.63
N VAL A 227 51.95 29.13 26.98
CA VAL A 227 51.99 29.02 25.50
C VAL A 227 50.62 28.56 24.96
N HIS A 228 49.80 27.93 25.81
CA HIS A 228 48.67 27.09 25.43
C HIS A 228 47.32 27.67 25.90
N SER A 229 47.04 28.94 25.59
CA SER A 229 45.63 29.37 25.51
C SER A 229 45.06 28.86 24.18
N PRO A 230 43.82 28.35 24.14
CA PRO A 230 43.18 27.90 22.90
C PRO A 230 43.02 29.00 21.84
N GLU A 231 43.22 30.27 22.21
CA GLU A 231 43.13 31.42 21.30
C GLU A 231 44.49 32.04 20.96
N ASN A 232 45.57 31.54 21.58
CA ASN A 232 46.94 31.91 21.21
C ASN A 232 47.30 31.34 19.84
N LYS A 233 47.71 32.23 18.92
CA LYS A 233 48.15 31.83 17.59
C LYS A 233 49.54 31.20 17.69
N VAL A 234 49.57 29.88 17.83
CA VAL A 234 50.80 29.08 17.79
C VAL A 234 51.18 28.85 16.33
N GLN A 235 52.34 29.35 15.93
CA GLN A 235 52.93 29.01 14.64
C GLN A 235 53.89 27.83 14.86
N LEU A 236 53.55 26.70 14.25
CA LEU A 236 54.34 25.48 14.30
C LEU A 236 55.04 25.25 12.95
N GLN A 237 56.23 24.66 13.01
CA GLN A 237 56.90 24.12 11.83
C GLN A 237 57.28 22.67 12.11
N GLY A 238 57.24 21.83 11.08
CA GLY A 238 57.59 20.43 11.26
C GLY A 238 59.06 20.25 11.65
N LEU A 239 59.30 19.36 12.62
CA LEU A 239 60.63 19.08 13.17
C LEU A 239 61.60 18.56 12.10
N GLN A 240 61.11 18.02 10.98
CA GLN A 240 61.91 17.61 9.83
C GLN A 240 62.83 18.70 9.30
N VAL A 241 62.51 19.97 9.56
CA VAL A 241 63.33 21.09 9.12
C VAL A 241 64.70 20.97 9.79
N ILE A 242 64.79 20.85 11.12
CA ILE A 242 66.08 20.80 11.83
C ILE A 242 66.83 19.47 11.72
N LEU A 243 66.17 18.41 11.22
CA LEU A 243 66.79 17.09 11.05
C LEU A 243 67.78 17.04 9.87
N PRO A 244 68.80 16.15 9.93
CA PRO A 244 69.66 15.85 8.80
C PRO A 244 68.87 15.42 7.55
N GLY A 245 69.35 15.81 6.37
CA GLY A 245 68.65 15.58 5.09
C GLY A 245 68.22 14.13 4.86
N TYR A 246 69.06 13.16 5.22
CA TYR A 246 68.78 11.73 5.07
C TYR A 246 67.66 11.21 5.99
N LEU A 247 67.35 11.90 7.08
CA LEU A 247 66.27 11.52 8.01
C LEU A 247 64.93 12.16 7.67
N LYS A 248 64.91 13.28 6.95
CA LYS A 248 63.68 14.07 6.72
C LYS A 248 62.53 13.23 6.16
N SER A 249 62.78 12.50 5.08
CA SER A 249 61.73 11.68 4.42
C SER A 249 61.20 10.57 5.33
N ARG A 250 62.10 9.87 6.05
CA ARG A 250 61.70 8.79 6.97
C ARG A 250 60.99 9.33 8.20
N PHE A 251 61.38 10.50 8.69
CA PHE A 251 60.70 11.19 9.78
C PHE A 251 59.28 11.60 9.38
N ILE A 252 59.09 12.17 8.19
CA ILE A 252 57.75 12.51 7.69
C ILE A 252 56.87 11.26 7.63
N GLN A 253 57.38 10.16 7.08
CA GLN A 253 56.64 8.90 7.01
C GLN A 253 56.32 8.34 8.41
N ALA A 254 57.29 8.34 9.33
CA ALA A 254 57.07 7.91 10.71
C ALA A 254 56.06 8.81 11.44
N ALA A 255 56.10 10.11 11.21
CA ALA A 255 55.15 11.08 11.77
C ALA A 255 53.73 10.88 11.23
N LEU A 256 53.58 10.62 9.92
CA LEU A 256 52.27 10.31 9.34
C LEU A 256 51.72 8.97 9.85
N ASN A 257 52.57 7.95 10.01
CA ASN A 257 52.16 6.67 10.61
C ASN A 257 51.73 6.86 12.08
N TYR A 258 52.45 7.68 12.84
CA TYR A 258 52.14 7.96 14.24
C TYR A 258 50.84 8.75 14.40
N VAL A 259 50.68 9.85 13.65
CA VAL A 259 49.52 10.75 13.76
C VAL A 259 48.28 10.21 13.06
N GLY A 260 48.42 9.69 11.83
CA GLY A 260 47.30 9.23 11.01
C GLY A 260 46.84 7.80 11.31
N CYS A 261 47.77 6.91 11.70
CA CYS A 261 47.50 5.49 11.89
C CYS A 261 47.72 5.00 13.33
N LYS A 262 47.98 5.89 14.29
CA LYS A 262 48.32 5.55 15.69
C LYS A 262 49.43 4.50 15.83
N SER A 263 50.35 4.43 14.86
CA SER A 263 51.38 3.39 14.74
C SER A 263 50.87 1.94 14.56
N GLU A 264 49.58 1.75 14.25
CA GLU A 264 48.95 0.44 13.98
C GLU A 264 49.15 -0.02 12.51
N GLY A 265 49.73 0.84 11.67
CA GLY A 265 49.93 0.59 10.24
C GLY A 265 50.79 1.65 9.53
N GLN A 266 50.92 1.52 8.20
CA GLN A 266 51.64 2.47 7.36
C GLN A 266 50.69 3.40 6.62
N PHE A 267 50.94 4.71 6.67
CA PHE A 267 50.13 5.71 6.00
C PHE A 267 50.48 5.78 4.51
N VAL A 268 49.49 5.55 3.65
CA VAL A 268 49.62 5.51 2.19
C VAL A 268 48.55 6.41 1.57
N CYS A 269 48.94 7.23 0.59
CA CYS A 269 48.02 8.04 -0.21
C CYS A 269 48.14 7.67 -1.68
N GLN A 270 47.02 7.33 -2.33
CA GLN A 270 46.94 7.12 -3.77
C GLN A 270 45.71 7.84 -4.32
N ASN A 271 45.86 8.56 -5.44
CA ASN A 271 44.76 9.25 -6.13
C ASN A 271 43.88 10.11 -5.20
N SER A 272 44.49 10.93 -4.33
CA SER A 272 43.82 11.77 -3.33
C SER A 272 43.02 11.04 -2.24
N ASP A 273 43.14 9.72 -2.14
CA ASP A 273 42.58 8.90 -1.06
C ASP A 273 43.74 8.40 -0.17
N CYS A 274 43.68 8.70 1.13
CA CYS A 274 44.74 8.35 2.09
C CYS A 274 44.20 7.36 3.14
N TRP A 275 44.99 6.34 3.49
CA TRP A 275 44.63 5.32 4.46
C TRP A 275 45.83 4.67 5.13
N CYS A 276 45.54 3.85 6.14
CA CYS A 276 46.54 3.03 6.82
C CYS A 276 46.53 1.62 6.24
N GLU A 277 47.66 1.17 5.71
CA GLU A 277 47.90 -0.24 5.49
C GLU A 277 48.12 -0.90 6.86
N CYS A 278 47.12 -1.64 7.31
CA CYS A 278 47.09 -2.20 8.66
C CYS A 278 48.10 -3.33 8.85
N SER A 279 48.75 -3.36 10.01
CA SER A 279 49.55 -4.52 10.44
C SER A 279 48.64 -5.74 10.65
N ILE A 280 49.24 -6.92 10.62
CA ILE A 280 48.57 -8.20 10.90
C ILE A 280 47.97 -8.21 12.31
N ASP A 281 48.64 -7.57 13.27
CA ASP A 281 48.20 -7.46 14.67
C ASP A 281 46.97 -6.55 14.84
N PHE A 282 46.75 -5.62 13.91
CA PHE A 282 45.69 -4.60 13.98
C PHE A 282 44.87 -4.56 12.69
N PRO A 283 44.14 -5.64 12.34
CA PRO A 283 43.44 -5.76 11.06
C PRO A 283 42.31 -4.74 10.83
N GLN A 284 41.89 -4.01 11.86
CA GLN A 284 40.84 -3.00 11.84
C GLN A 284 41.40 -1.59 12.09
N CYS A 285 42.69 -1.33 11.81
CA CYS A 285 43.34 -0.06 12.12
C CYS A 285 42.64 1.18 11.53
N ASN A 286 42.00 1.03 10.36
CA ASN A 286 41.25 2.10 9.69
C ASN A 286 39.83 2.32 10.24
N CYS A 287 39.36 1.47 11.17
CA CYS A 287 37.96 1.44 11.57
C CYS A 287 37.70 2.19 12.87
N PRO A 288 36.92 3.28 12.82
CA PRO A 288 36.52 4.01 14.00
C PRO A 288 35.33 3.34 14.70
N LEU A 289 35.58 2.30 15.48
CA LEU A 289 34.52 1.44 16.04
C LEU A 289 33.53 2.22 16.91
N ALA A 290 34.00 3.14 17.75
CA ALA A 290 33.11 3.90 18.64
C ALA A 290 32.20 4.85 17.86
N ASP A 291 32.72 5.47 16.79
CA ASP A 291 31.92 6.32 15.90
C ASP A 291 30.93 5.50 15.07
N LEU A 292 31.35 4.34 14.57
CA LEU A 292 30.47 3.43 13.83
C LEU A 292 29.31 2.96 14.72
N ASP A 293 29.58 2.53 15.95
CA ASP A 293 28.55 2.12 16.90
C ASP A 293 27.63 3.31 17.27
N SER A 294 28.17 4.51 17.42
CA SER A 294 27.39 5.74 17.64
C SER A 294 26.48 6.07 16.46
N LEU A 295 26.98 5.95 15.22
CA LEU A 295 26.20 6.18 14.00
C LEU A 295 25.13 5.09 13.80
N GLU A 296 25.45 3.83 14.08
CA GLU A 296 24.49 2.71 14.09
C GLU A 296 23.38 2.99 15.13
N ASN A 297 23.75 3.36 16.36
CA ASN A 297 22.79 3.72 17.40
C ASN A 297 21.96 4.97 17.04
N ASN A 298 22.54 5.94 16.35
CA ASN A 298 21.81 7.11 15.84
C ASN A 298 20.79 6.70 14.76
N LEU A 299 21.14 5.78 13.86
CA LEU A 299 20.19 5.24 12.89
C LEU A 299 19.04 4.48 13.57
N VAL A 300 19.34 3.71 14.63
CA VAL A 300 18.32 3.06 15.47
C VAL A 300 17.41 4.11 16.11
N ARG A 301 17.97 5.16 16.72
CA ARG A 301 17.18 6.27 17.30
C ARG A 301 16.33 6.98 16.27
N ILE A 302 16.83 7.20 15.05
CA ILE A 302 16.05 7.81 13.97
C ILE A 302 14.91 6.89 13.54
N ARG A 303 15.14 5.57 13.47
CA ARG A 303 14.09 4.58 13.18
C ARG A 303 13.03 4.57 14.28
N ASP A 304 13.43 4.62 15.54
CA ASP A 304 12.50 4.60 16.66
C ASP A 304 11.71 5.92 16.74
N ALA A 305 12.36 7.06 16.49
CA ALA A 305 11.69 8.36 16.32
C ALA A 305 10.71 8.35 15.14
N TRP A 306 11.09 7.73 14.01
CA TRP A 306 10.21 7.54 12.86
C TRP A 306 8.97 6.75 13.24
N ARG A 307 9.12 5.64 13.96
CA ARG A 307 8.01 4.83 14.47
C ARG A 307 7.12 5.66 15.39
N LEU A 308 7.71 6.40 16.32
CA LEU A 308 7.00 7.26 17.25
C LEU A 308 6.19 8.34 16.53
N THR A 309 6.78 9.08 15.57
CA THR A 309 6.04 10.14 14.84
C THR A 309 4.88 9.58 14.03
N ASN A 310 5.00 8.38 13.45
CA ASN A 310 3.87 7.75 12.77
C ASN A 310 2.80 7.28 13.77
N GLN A 311 3.20 6.76 14.93
CA GLN A 311 2.28 6.36 16.00
C GLN A 311 1.55 7.58 16.60
N GLU A 312 2.25 8.69 16.84
CA GLU A 312 1.66 9.96 17.29
C GLU A 312 0.69 10.58 16.27
N PHE A 313 0.85 10.28 14.98
CA PHE A 313 -0.11 10.66 13.95
C PHE A 313 -1.31 9.71 13.96
N GLU A 314 -1.07 8.40 14.06
CA GLU A 314 -2.11 7.39 14.14
C GLU A 314 -3.00 7.56 15.39
N GLU A 315 -2.43 7.88 16.54
CA GLU A 315 -3.12 8.11 17.81
C GLU A 315 -3.68 9.54 17.93
N SER A 316 -3.40 10.42 16.95
CA SER A 316 -3.88 11.80 16.99
C SER A 316 -5.40 11.88 16.94
N GLU A 317 -5.98 12.82 17.71
CA GLU A 317 -7.43 13.03 17.72
C GLU A 317 -7.96 13.39 16.33
N GLU A 318 -7.18 14.11 15.52
CA GLU A 318 -7.56 14.46 14.15
C GLU A 318 -7.71 13.22 13.26
N PHE A 319 -6.75 12.29 13.31
CA PHE A 319 -6.81 11.06 12.53
C PHE A 319 -7.87 10.09 13.04
N GLN A 320 -7.96 9.89 14.36
CA GLN A 320 -8.98 9.03 14.98
C GLN A 320 -10.40 9.59 14.76
N SER A 321 -10.59 10.91 14.84
CA SER A 321 -11.85 11.58 14.50
C SER A 321 -12.20 11.41 13.04
N PHE A 322 -11.22 11.53 12.13
CA PHE A 322 -11.42 11.28 10.71
C PHE A 322 -11.88 9.85 10.44
N VAL A 323 -11.19 8.85 11.00
CA VAL A 323 -11.57 7.43 10.86
C VAL A 323 -12.95 7.17 11.47
N GLY A 324 -13.27 7.76 12.62
CA GLY A 324 -14.60 7.66 13.24
C GLY A 324 -15.72 8.34 12.44
N LYS A 325 -15.40 9.37 11.65
CA LYS A 325 -16.34 10.05 10.72
C LYS A 325 -16.51 9.29 9.40
N LEU A 326 -15.68 8.28 9.12
CA LEU A 326 -15.80 7.52 7.89
C LEU A 326 -17.15 6.77 7.86
N PRO A 327 -17.82 6.73 6.70
CA PRO A 327 -19.08 6.01 6.57
C PRO A 327 -18.93 4.51 6.86
N ALA A 328 -19.46 4.05 7.99
CA ALA A 328 -19.54 2.62 8.31
C ALA A 328 -20.77 1.93 7.70
N HIS A 329 -21.75 2.71 7.24
CA HIS A 329 -23.01 2.22 6.69
C HIS A 329 -22.89 1.78 5.22
N TYR A 330 -21.75 2.06 4.57
CA TYR A 330 -21.49 1.66 3.20
C TYR A 330 -20.02 1.47 2.82
N ALA A 331 -19.77 0.71 1.75
CA ALA A 331 -18.43 0.48 1.22
C ALA A 331 -17.86 1.75 0.60
N VAL A 332 -16.73 2.19 1.13
CA VAL A 332 -15.98 3.38 0.75
C VAL A 332 -14.73 2.93 0.00
N ASN A 333 -14.52 3.43 -1.21
CA ASN A 333 -13.30 3.19 -1.96
C ASN A 333 -12.22 4.22 -1.57
N THR A 334 -10.96 3.94 -1.92
CA THR A 334 -9.82 4.85 -1.69
C THR A 334 -10.08 6.29 -2.18
N SER A 335 -10.76 6.47 -3.31
CA SER A 335 -11.09 7.79 -3.88
C SER A 335 -12.09 8.61 -3.05
N VAL A 336 -13.02 7.95 -2.36
CA VAL A 336 -14.00 8.62 -1.49
C VAL A 336 -13.33 9.01 -0.18
N VAL A 337 -12.49 8.14 0.38
CA VAL A 337 -11.65 8.47 1.55
C VAL A 337 -10.74 9.66 1.25
N GLU A 338 -10.13 9.70 0.07
CA GLU A 338 -9.28 10.82 -0.34
C GLU A 338 -10.06 12.15 -0.43
N ARG A 339 -11.30 12.12 -0.95
CA ARG A 339 -12.16 13.31 -1.00
C ARG A 339 -12.49 13.82 0.40
N LEU A 340 -12.86 12.92 1.31
CA LEU A 340 -13.14 13.25 2.71
C LEU A 340 -11.89 13.75 3.43
N TRP A 341 -10.72 13.15 3.17
CA TRP A 341 -9.43 13.58 3.69
C TRP A 341 -9.12 15.02 3.30
N ARG A 342 -9.35 15.38 2.03
CA ARG A 342 -9.13 16.74 1.52
C ARG A 342 -10.14 17.76 2.07
N ALA A 343 -11.29 17.32 2.54
CA ALA A 343 -12.29 18.20 3.14
C ALA A 343 -11.97 18.58 4.60
N ASP A 344 -11.17 17.77 5.31
CA ASP A 344 -10.79 18.04 6.69
C ASP A 344 -9.48 18.86 6.77
N ALA A 345 -9.63 20.15 7.08
CA ALA A 345 -8.50 21.08 7.17
C ALA A 345 -7.54 20.78 8.34
N ASN A 346 -8.06 20.27 9.46
CA ASN A 346 -7.26 19.96 10.65
C ASN A 346 -6.38 18.74 10.38
N LEU A 347 -6.95 17.70 9.77
CA LEU A 347 -6.21 16.51 9.36
C LEU A 347 -5.12 16.86 8.32
N LEU A 348 -5.43 17.72 7.34
CA LEU A 348 -4.46 18.18 6.36
C LEU A 348 -3.27 18.92 7.02
N GLN A 349 -3.54 19.77 8.02
CA GLN A 349 -2.48 20.46 8.76
C GLN A 349 -1.62 19.47 9.54
N ARG A 350 -2.23 18.51 10.25
CA ARG A 350 -1.52 17.46 11.00
C ARG A 350 -0.69 16.56 10.08
N TYR A 351 -1.21 16.20 8.90
CA TYR A 351 -0.50 15.42 7.90
C TYR A 351 0.71 16.17 7.31
N ARG A 352 0.60 17.48 7.04
CA ARG A 352 1.75 18.30 6.62
C ARG A 352 2.86 18.34 7.69
N GLN A 353 2.48 18.37 8.97
CA GLN A 353 3.45 18.27 10.07
C GLN A 353 4.17 16.91 10.08
N LEU A 354 3.43 15.80 9.85
CA LEU A 354 4.02 14.47 9.70
C LEU A 354 4.97 14.40 8.49
N GLU A 355 4.58 14.94 7.33
CA GLU A 355 5.35 14.92 6.09
C GLU A 355 6.67 15.70 6.24
N THR A 356 6.61 16.89 6.84
CA THR A 356 7.80 17.72 7.12
C THR A 356 8.74 17.04 8.11
N SER A 357 8.23 16.51 9.22
CA SER A 357 9.02 15.75 10.20
C SER A 357 9.67 14.50 9.58
N SER A 358 8.88 13.71 8.84
CA SER A 358 9.36 12.51 8.14
C SER A 358 10.45 12.86 7.11
N SER A 359 10.26 13.92 6.33
CA SER A 359 11.25 14.37 5.35
C SER A 359 12.56 14.80 6.01
N GLN A 360 12.49 15.50 7.15
CA GLN A 360 13.67 15.88 7.93
C GLN A 360 14.40 14.66 8.50
N LEU A 361 13.66 13.70 9.08
CA LEU A 361 14.22 12.45 9.59
C LEU A 361 14.87 11.63 8.48
N PHE A 362 14.30 11.63 7.27
CA PHE A 362 14.82 10.86 6.13
C PHE A 362 16.11 11.48 5.61
N ALA A 363 16.14 12.81 5.47
CA ALA A 363 17.34 13.55 5.13
C ALA A 363 18.46 13.31 6.16
N LYS A 364 18.12 13.30 7.47
CA LYS A 364 19.06 12.99 8.54
C LYS A 364 19.56 11.54 8.45
N ALA A 365 18.68 10.56 8.27
CA ALA A 365 19.04 9.15 8.11
C ALA A 365 19.98 8.93 6.90
N ARG A 366 19.67 9.55 5.76
CA ARG A 366 20.50 9.50 4.56
C ARG A 366 21.89 10.11 4.79
N ARG A 367 21.98 11.27 5.45
CA ARG A 367 23.27 11.89 5.82
C ARG A 367 24.08 10.98 6.75
N THR A 368 23.44 10.40 7.77
CA THR A 368 24.08 9.49 8.73
C THR A 368 24.55 8.19 8.05
N ALA A 369 23.72 7.60 7.19
CA ALA A 369 24.08 6.40 6.42
C ALA A 369 25.26 6.67 5.47
N ASN A 370 25.25 7.80 4.76
CA ASN A 370 26.37 8.20 3.90
C ASN A 370 27.67 8.36 4.71
N LYS A 371 27.62 8.98 5.89
CA LYS A 371 28.78 9.07 6.78
C LYS A 371 29.28 7.70 7.22
N LEU A 372 28.37 6.80 7.58
CA LEU A 372 28.70 5.43 7.97
C LEU A 372 29.37 4.68 6.81
N PHE A 373 28.87 4.80 5.58
CA PHE A 373 29.51 4.21 4.39
C PHE A 373 30.90 4.78 4.13
N ILE A 374 31.09 6.09 4.28
CA ILE A 374 32.41 6.72 4.09
C ILE A 374 33.41 6.20 5.12
N LEU A 375 33.03 6.11 6.39
CA LEU A 375 33.90 5.63 7.48
C LEU A 375 34.15 4.12 7.41
N SER A 376 33.19 3.34 6.91
CA SER A 376 33.31 1.88 6.80
C SER A 376 33.93 1.38 5.49
N LYS A 377 34.27 2.27 4.53
CA LYS A 377 34.82 1.91 3.21
C LYS A 377 36.00 0.93 3.25
N ARG A 378 36.84 1.03 4.28
CA ARG A 378 38.05 0.20 4.49
C ARG A 378 37.94 -0.75 5.69
N CYS A 379 36.73 -0.97 6.18
CA CYS A 379 36.47 -1.88 7.28
C CYS A 379 36.11 -3.28 6.80
N ARG A 380 36.49 -4.31 7.56
CA ARG A 380 36.08 -5.69 7.24
C ARG A 380 34.57 -5.91 7.48
N LYS A 381 33.97 -5.14 8.40
CA LYS A 381 32.52 -5.18 8.69
C LYS A 381 31.79 -4.42 7.57
N GLN A 382 31.02 -5.13 6.75
CA GLN A 382 30.12 -4.52 5.77
C GLN A 382 28.76 -4.21 6.42
N PRO A 383 28.41 -2.94 6.64
CA PRO A 383 27.14 -2.58 7.26
C PRO A 383 25.98 -2.81 6.29
N LYS A 384 24.99 -3.61 6.70
CA LYS A 384 23.72 -3.73 5.98
C LYS A 384 22.75 -2.70 6.53
N ILE A 385 22.53 -1.61 5.78
CA ILE A 385 21.63 -0.52 6.18
C ILE A 385 20.34 -0.60 5.38
N VAL A 386 19.22 -0.75 6.07
CA VAL A 386 17.87 -0.64 5.48
C VAL A 386 17.28 0.70 5.88
N LEU A 387 17.16 1.61 4.91
CA LEU A 387 16.53 2.91 5.12
C LEU A 387 15.01 2.79 4.92
N GLN A 388 14.25 3.26 5.92
CA GLN A 388 12.81 3.35 5.83
C GLN A 388 12.41 4.47 4.87
N ARG A 389 11.39 4.23 4.04
CA ARG A 389 10.82 5.22 3.13
C ARG A 389 9.65 5.96 3.80
N PRO A 390 9.45 7.25 3.48
CA PRO A 390 8.24 7.95 3.90
C PRO A 390 6.97 7.25 3.42
N ARG A 391 5.98 7.14 4.31
CA ARG A 391 4.67 6.58 4.00
C ARG A 391 3.90 7.58 3.13
N PRO A 392 3.59 7.25 1.86
CA PRO A 392 2.84 8.14 0.98
C PRO A 392 1.39 8.29 1.46
N LEU A 393 0.67 9.31 0.97
CA LEU A 393 -0.74 9.51 1.30
C LEU A 393 -1.58 8.25 1.05
N HIS A 394 -1.35 7.56 -0.07
CA HIS A 394 -2.01 6.30 -0.41
C HIS A 394 -1.89 5.23 0.69
N PHE A 395 -0.74 5.15 1.37
CA PHE A 395 -0.56 4.23 2.49
C PHE A 395 -1.56 4.55 3.62
N TRP A 396 -1.71 5.82 3.98
CA TRP A 396 -2.63 6.25 5.05
C TRP A 396 -4.10 6.07 4.67
N LEU A 397 -4.45 6.28 3.39
CA LEU A 397 -5.80 6.01 2.88
C LEU A 397 -6.13 4.51 2.97
N SER A 398 -5.21 3.64 2.51
CA SER A 398 -5.35 2.18 2.64
C SER A 398 -5.34 1.74 4.11
N TYR A 399 -4.58 2.41 4.97
CA TYR A 399 -4.56 2.16 6.40
C TYR A 399 -5.89 2.51 7.07
N ALA A 400 -6.50 3.65 6.71
CA ALA A 400 -7.83 4.03 7.20
C ALA A 400 -8.90 3.01 6.77
N LEU A 401 -8.84 2.51 5.53
CA LEU A 401 -9.70 1.42 5.06
C LEU A 401 -9.43 0.11 5.80
N SER A 402 -8.17 -0.16 6.16
CA SER A 402 -7.79 -1.34 6.94
C SER A 402 -8.29 -1.27 8.38
N ILE A 403 -8.31 -0.09 9.01
CA ILE A 403 -8.94 0.11 10.31
C ILE A 403 -10.46 -0.09 10.19
N LEU A 404 -11.08 0.34 9.09
CA LEU A 404 -12.52 0.22 8.89
C LEU A 404 -12.97 -1.22 8.60
N TYR A 405 -12.23 -1.95 7.76
CA TYR A 405 -12.63 -3.25 7.23
C TYR A 405 -11.81 -4.43 7.71
N CYS A 406 -10.64 -4.22 8.29
CA CYS A 406 -9.71 -5.29 8.67
C CYS A 406 -9.27 -5.20 10.14
N SER A 407 -10.13 -4.75 11.05
CA SER A 407 -9.81 -4.55 12.47
C SER A 407 -10.56 -5.48 13.44
N GLU A 408 -11.23 -6.53 12.94
CA GLU A 408 -11.99 -7.43 13.80
C GLU A 408 -11.03 -8.20 14.74
N ASN A 409 -11.37 -8.28 16.03
CA ASN A 409 -10.54 -8.88 17.09
C ASN A 409 -9.26 -8.11 17.50
N ASN A 410 -9.22 -6.77 17.37
CA ASN A 410 -8.07 -5.92 17.72
C ASN A 410 -6.79 -6.23 16.94
N GLN A 411 -6.90 -6.89 15.79
CA GLN A 411 -5.79 -7.12 14.87
C GLN A 411 -6.07 -6.39 13.56
N ILE A 412 -5.20 -5.46 13.18
CA ILE A 412 -5.33 -4.71 11.93
C ILE A 412 -4.64 -5.50 10.80
N GLY A 413 -5.42 -5.96 9.83
CA GLY A 413 -4.95 -6.54 8.57
C GLY A 413 -4.65 -5.48 7.51
N VAL A 414 -4.33 -5.93 6.30
CA VAL A 414 -4.16 -5.03 5.14
C VAL A 414 -5.34 -5.20 4.19
N TYR A 415 -6.06 -4.11 3.92
CA TYR A 415 -7.18 -4.08 2.99
C TYR A 415 -6.71 -3.92 1.54
N SER A 416 -7.23 -4.77 0.65
CA SER A 416 -7.05 -4.67 -0.80
C SER A 416 -8.33 -4.17 -1.47
N ASP A 417 -8.25 -3.02 -2.16
CA ASP A 417 -9.39 -2.40 -2.85
C ASP A 417 -9.83 -3.23 -4.08
N GLU A 418 -8.88 -3.89 -4.75
CA GLU A 418 -9.14 -4.72 -5.95
C GLU A 418 -9.89 -6.01 -5.62
N SER A 419 -9.48 -6.71 -4.57
CA SER A 419 -10.05 -7.99 -4.17
C SER A 419 -11.14 -7.87 -3.08
N ARG A 420 -11.37 -6.65 -2.55
CA ARG A 420 -12.27 -6.36 -1.42
C ARG A 420 -12.11 -7.38 -0.29
N SER A 421 -10.86 -7.62 0.09
CA SER A 421 -10.52 -8.62 1.11
C SER A 421 -9.37 -8.14 1.99
N CYS A 422 -9.30 -8.71 3.19
CA CYS A 422 -8.26 -8.41 4.15
C CYS A 422 -7.20 -9.51 4.17
N SER A 423 -5.93 -9.15 4.02
CA SER A 423 -4.83 -10.08 4.33
C SER A 423 -4.43 -9.93 5.80
N CYS A 424 -4.66 -10.99 6.58
CA CYS A 424 -4.38 -11.04 8.01
C CYS A 424 -3.00 -11.64 8.30
N HIS A 425 -2.33 -11.17 9.35
CA HIS A 425 -1.04 -11.74 9.78
C HIS A 425 -1.17 -13.16 10.33
N TYR A 426 -2.35 -13.50 10.88
CA TYR A 426 -2.67 -14.83 11.39
C TYR A 426 -3.91 -15.37 10.66
N ASN A 427 -3.88 -16.65 10.26
CA ASN A 427 -4.99 -17.27 9.52
C ASN A 427 -6.25 -17.48 10.38
N HIS A 428 -6.11 -17.53 11.72
CA HIS A 428 -7.24 -17.67 12.65
C HIS A 428 -6.96 -16.95 13.98
N PRO A 429 -7.90 -16.16 14.54
CA PRO A 429 -9.17 -15.71 13.93
C PRO A 429 -8.94 -14.71 12.78
N PRO A 430 -9.85 -14.63 11.78
CA PRO A 430 -9.73 -13.66 10.70
C PRO A 430 -9.83 -12.23 11.24
N CYS A 431 -8.92 -11.37 10.79
CA CYS A 431 -8.94 -9.92 11.02
C CYS A 431 -9.93 -9.19 10.11
N GLN A 432 -10.51 -9.91 9.13
CA GLN A 432 -11.48 -9.35 8.20
C GLN A 432 -12.75 -8.95 8.96
N GLY A 433 -12.90 -7.65 9.15
CA GLY A 433 -14.14 -7.05 9.58
C GLY A 433 -15.15 -7.00 8.44
N LEU A 434 -16.27 -6.37 8.74
CA LEU A 434 -17.37 -6.31 7.81
C LEU A 434 -17.08 -5.32 6.71
N ILE A 435 -17.27 -5.78 5.49
CA ILE A 435 -17.37 -4.89 4.35
C ILE A 435 -18.86 -4.54 4.20
N PRO A 436 -19.28 -3.32 4.59
CA PRO A 436 -20.65 -2.86 4.40
C PRO A 436 -20.96 -2.73 2.91
N CYS A 437 -22.22 -2.50 2.63
CA CYS A 437 -22.75 -2.56 1.30
C CYS A 437 -22.30 -1.44 0.35
N SER A 438 -22.16 -1.69 -0.95
CA SER A 438 -21.94 -0.60 -1.93
C SER A 438 -23.13 0.37 -1.95
N VAL A 439 -22.92 1.68 -1.85
CA VAL A 439 -23.99 2.68 -2.10
C VAL A 439 -24.15 2.87 -3.60
N GLY A 440 -25.39 2.80 -4.08
CA GLY A 440 -25.77 3.40 -5.36
C GLY A 440 -26.24 4.84 -5.14
N ASP A 441 -26.98 5.42 -6.08
CA ASP A 441 -27.56 6.75 -5.89
C ASP A 441 -28.66 6.74 -4.81
N GLY A 442 -28.29 7.01 -3.56
CA GLY A 442 -29.19 7.10 -2.40
C GLY A 442 -28.49 6.81 -1.05
N PRO A 443 -29.14 7.00 0.12
CA PRO A 443 -28.54 6.77 1.43
C PRO A 443 -28.52 5.29 1.89
N ARG A 444 -28.83 4.33 1.00
CA ARG A 444 -28.85 2.89 1.34
C ARG A 444 -28.20 2.01 0.26
N CYS A 445 -28.06 0.76 0.65
CA CYS A 445 -27.24 -0.30 0.09
C CYS A 445 -27.74 -0.89 -1.27
N THR A 446 -26.81 -1.19 -2.21
CA THR A 446 -27.01 -1.90 -3.51
C THR A 446 -26.45 -3.33 -3.61
N SER A 447 -25.39 -3.72 -2.88
CA SER A 447 -24.91 -5.12 -2.83
C SER A 447 -24.15 -5.45 -1.53
N CYS A 448 -24.41 -6.60 -0.88
CA CYS A 448 -23.81 -6.96 0.41
C CYS A 448 -22.73 -8.05 0.26
N SER A 449 -21.83 -8.14 1.26
CA SER A 449 -20.76 -9.14 1.33
C SER A 449 -21.31 -10.57 1.42
N THR A 450 -20.65 -11.51 0.72
CA THR A 450 -21.05 -12.92 0.60
C THR A 450 -20.84 -13.74 1.88
N GLU A 451 -19.97 -13.31 2.78
CA GLU A 451 -19.52 -14.12 3.92
C GLU A 451 -20.33 -13.92 5.21
N ASN A 452 -21.06 -12.81 5.38
CA ASN A 452 -21.90 -12.57 6.58
C ASN A 452 -23.16 -11.76 6.25
N ARG A 453 -24.23 -12.48 5.87
CA ARG A 453 -25.53 -11.95 5.39
C ARG A 453 -26.30 -11.11 6.43
N THR A 454 -25.96 -11.18 7.72
CA THR A 454 -26.72 -10.57 8.83
C THR A 454 -26.36 -9.12 9.15
N ARG A 455 -25.33 -8.55 8.52
CA ARG A 455 -24.84 -7.21 8.86
C ARG A 455 -25.23 -6.10 7.86
N CYS A 456 -25.97 -6.44 6.81
CA CYS A 456 -26.72 -5.50 5.98
C CYS A 456 -28.11 -5.27 6.62
N SER A 457 -28.34 -4.11 7.24
CA SER A 457 -29.60 -3.83 7.93
C SER A 457 -30.77 -3.51 7.00
N SER A 458 -30.54 -2.85 5.85
CA SER A 458 -31.57 -2.56 4.85
C SER A 458 -30.99 -2.19 3.48
N CYS A 459 -31.71 -2.52 2.40
CA CYS A 459 -31.42 -2.07 1.03
C CYS A 459 -32.14 -0.75 0.72
N ASN A 460 -31.83 -0.12 -0.42
CA ASN A 460 -32.55 1.06 -0.92
C ASN A 460 -34.08 0.87 -0.87
N PRO A 461 -34.87 1.95 -0.63
CA PRO A 461 -36.33 1.86 -0.69
C PRO A 461 -36.75 1.22 -2.02
N GLY A 462 -37.57 0.17 -1.97
CA GLY A 462 -37.88 -0.63 -3.15
C GLY A 462 -36.87 -1.73 -3.46
N PHE A 463 -35.97 -2.11 -2.53
CA PHE A 463 -35.06 -3.27 -2.59
C PHE A 463 -35.11 -4.12 -1.28
N THR A 464 -35.13 -5.46 -1.36
CA THR A 464 -35.01 -6.45 -0.25
C THR A 464 -33.75 -7.29 -0.38
N LEU A 465 -33.20 -7.71 0.77
CA LEU A 465 -32.00 -8.52 0.86
C LEU A 465 -32.32 -9.99 0.58
N THR A 466 -31.92 -10.52 -0.58
CA THR A 466 -32.07 -11.94 -0.92
C THR A 466 -30.71 -12.57 -1.19
N GLN A 467 -30.34 -13.59 -0.41
CA GLN A 467 -29.10 -14.38 -0.56
C GLN A 467 -27.79 -13.56 -0.61
N GLY A 468 -27.77 -12.35 -0.03
CA GLY A 468 -26.59 -11.46 -0.01
C GLY A 468 -26.57 -10.38 -1.09
N ALA A 469 -27.57 -10.31 -1.97
CA ALA A 469 -27.74 -9.23 -2.94
C ALA A 469 -29.00 -8.41 -2.63
N CYS A 470 -28.94 -7.09 -2.78
CA CYS A 470 -30.13 -6.26 -2.76
C CYS A 470 -30.85 -6.40 -4.10
N ARG A 471 -32.02 -7.02 -4.09
CA ARG A 471 -32.93 -7.11 -5.23
C ARG A 471 -34.12 -6.19 -5.01
N PRO A 472 -34.88 -5.77 -6.02
CA PRO A 472 -36.08 -4.97 -5.81
C PRO A 472 -37.00 -5.62 -4.76
N ALA A 473 -37.52 -4.80 -3.83
CA ALA A 473 -38.40 -5.20 -2.74
C ALA A 473 -39.72 -5.55 -3.39
N VAL A 474 -39.91 -6.83 -3.64
CA VAL A 474 -41.21 -7.34 -4.04
C VAL A 474 -42.14 -7.15 -2.84
N PRO A 475 -43.26 -6.42 -3.00
CA PRO A 475 -44.34 -6.48 -2.02
C PRO A 475 -44.94 -7.88 -2.13
N ASP A 476 -44.80 -8.67 -1.07
CA ASP A 476 -45.25 -10.05 -0.92
C ASP A 476 -44.63 -11.09 -1.90
N PRO A 477 -44.47 -12.36 -1.48
CA PRO A 477 -44.03 -13.40 -2.40
C PRO A 477 -45.00 -13.43 -3.59
N THR A 478 -44.51 -13.54 -4.83
CA THR A 478 -45.38 -13.73 -6.01
C THR A 478 -46.05 -15.11 -6.03
N ASP A 479 -45.98 -15.86 -4.92
CA ASP A 479 -46.63 -17.15 -4.70
C ASP A 479 -48.13 -17.18 -5.04
N PRO A 480 -48.94 -16.11 -4.85
CA PRO A 480 -50.32 -16.12 -5.31
C PRO A 480 -50.46 -16.05 -6.84
N TYR A 481 -49.47 -15.50 -7.58
CA TYR A 481 -49.58 -15.27 -9.03
C TYR A 481 -48.89 -16.36 -9.86
N LEU A 482 -47.65 -16.69 -9.49
CA LEU A 482 -46.77 -17.66 -10.15
C LEU A 482 -45.83 -18.24 -9.07
N GLY A 483 -46.13 -19.46 -8.62
CA GLY A 483 -45.37 -20.17 -7.57
C GLY A 483 -44.00 -20.67 -8.03
N LEU A 484 -43.15 -19.76 -8.52
CA LEU A 484 -41.80 -20.03 -9.01
C LEU A 484 -40.81 -20.34 -7.87
N GLU A 485 -41.13 -19.95 -6.63
CA GLU A 485 -40.24 -20.00 -5.46
C GLU A 485 -40.45 -21.25 -4.56
N SER A 486 -41.31 -22.21 -4.94
CA SER A 486 -41.55 -23.42 -4.13
C SER A 486 -40.56 -24.58 -4.42
N ASP A 487 -39.57 -24.73 -3.52
CA ASP A 487 -39.14 -26.00 -2.90
C ASP A 487 -38.65 -27.19 -3.76
N ARG A 488 -38.32 -27.00 -5.04
CA ARG A 488 -37.65 -28.05 -5.85
C ARG A 488 -36.54 -27.52 -6.75
N ASP A 489 -35.69 -26.66 -6.23
CA ASP A 489 -34.35 -26.46 -6.80
C ASP A 489 -33.52 -27.74 -6.56
N LEU A 490 -33.87 -28.80 -7.28
CA LEU A 490 -33.04 -29.99 -7.44
C LEU A 490 -31.68 -29.47 -7.88
N GLN A 491 -30.64 -29.75 -7.09
CA GLN A 491 -29.27 -29.40 -7.48
C GLN A 491 -29.00 -29.96 -8.87
N ASP A 492 -28.29 -29.22 -9.72
CA ASP A 492 -28.10 -29.60 -11.14
C ASP A 492 -27.58 -31.04 -11.31
N LEU A 493 -26.84 -31.56 -10.31
CA LEU A 493 -26.38 -32.94 -10.25
C LEU A 493 -27.52 -33.96 -10.06
N GLU A 494 -28.44 -33.70 -9.14
CA GLU A 494 -29.61 -34.53 -8.88
C GLU A 494 -30.57 -34.51 -10.08
N LEU A 495 -30.80 -33.33 -10.65
CA LEU A 495 -31.65 -33.20 -11.84
C LEU A 495 -31.06 -33.94 -13.04
N ARG A 496 -29.74 -33.85 -13.27
CA ARG A 496 -29.07 -34.61 -14.33
C ARG A 496 -29.23 -36.11 -14.14
N TYR A 497 -29.11 -36.59 -12.90
CA TYR A 497 -29.32 -38.00 -12.57
C TYR A 497 -30.76 -38.46 -12.82
N LEU A 498 -31.76 -37.67 -12.42
CA LEU A 498 -33.18 -37.98 -12.66
C LEU A 498 -33.52 -37.97 -14.16
N LEU A 499 -32.97 -37.01 -14.93
CA LEU A 499 -33.15 -36.92 -16.38
C LEU A 499 -32.50 -38.11 -17.11
N GLN A 500 -31.28 -38.49 -16.74
CA GLN A 500 -30.59 -39.65 -17.31
C GLN A 500 -31.33 -40.96 -17.02
N ARG A 501 -31.93 -41.09 -15.81
CA ARG A 501 -32.72 -42.26 -15.43
C ARG A 501 -34.17 -42.23 -15.91
N ARG A 502 -34.61 -41.15 -16.56
CA ARG A 502 -36.01 -40.96 -17.02
C ARG A 502 -37.01 -41.20 -15.90
N ASP A 503 -36.73 -40.63 -14.73
CA ASP A 503 -37.54 -40.84 -13.52
C ASP A 503 -38.97 -40.31 -13.75
N PRO A 504 -40.02 -41.11 -13.47
CA PRO A 504 -41.40 -40.69 -13.69
C PRO A 504 -41.81 -39.47 -12.86
N ARG A 505 -41.10 -39.15 -11.77
CA ARG A 505 -41.38 -37.97 -10.93
C ARG A 505 -41.18 -36.64 -11.65
N ILE A 506 -40.35 -36.63 -12.69
CA ILE A 506 -40.10 -35.46 -13.54
C ILE A 506 -40.73 -35.62 -14.93
N SER A 507 -41.56 -36.64 -15.16
CA SER A 507 -42.24 -36.83 -16.45
C SER A 507 -43.46 -35.92 -16.55
N LEU A 508 -43.56 -35.17 -17.65
CA LEU A 508 -44.72 -34.34 -17.94
C LEU A 508 -45.66 -35.05 -18.91
N HIS A 509 -46.96 -34.93 -18.67
CA HIS A 509 -47.97 -35.50 -19.53
C HIS A 509 -48.21 -34.59 -20.75
N ALA A 510 -47.86 -35.09 -21.93
CA ALA A 510 -48.11 -34.41 -23.20
C ALA A 510 -48.81 -35.36 -24.19
N VAL A 511 -49.75 -34.80 -24.95
CA VAL A 511 -50.48 -35.50 -26.00
C VAL A 511 -49.73 -35.31 -27.32
N PHE A 512 -49.43 -36.42 -27.99
CA PHE A 512 -48.85 -36.41 -29.31
C PHE A 512 -49.90 -36.10 -30.37
N VAL A 513 -49.63 -35.10 -31.19
CA VAL A 513 -50.47 -34.63 -32.29
C VAL A 513 -49.60 -34.53 -33.54
N SER A 514 -49.90 -35.34 -34.56
CA SER A 514 -49.30 -35.23 -35.88
C SER A 514 -50.31 -35.70 -36.93
N ASN A 515 -50.31 -35.04 -38.08
CA ASN A 515 -51.11 -35.45 -39.23
C ASN A 515 -50.39 -36.52 -40.07
N ASP A 516 -49.06 -36.57 -39.99
CA ASP A 516 -48.22 -37.36 -40.90
C ASP A 516 -47.79 -38.70 -40.30
N VAL A 517 -47.55 -38.74 -38.98
CA VAL A 517 -46.92 -39.90 -38.31
C VAL A 517 -47.72 -40.29 -37.09
N ARG A 518 -47.88 -41.60 -36.84
CA ARG A 518 -48.41 -42.12 -35.57
C ARG A 518 -47.27 -42.70 -34.74
N VAL A 519 -47.28 -42.43 -33.43
CA VAL A 519 -46.31 -43.05 -32.51
C VAL A 519 -46.44 -44.57 -32.56
N ASN A 520 -45.30 -45.25 -32.49
CA ASN A 520 -45.17 -46.69 -32.53
C ASN A 520 -45.60 -47.33 -33.88
N THR A 521 -45.58 -46.59 -34.98
CA THR A 521 -45.81 -47.10 -36.35
C THR A 521 -44.62 -46.83 -37.28
N TRP A 522 -44.33 -47.76 -38.19
CA TRP A 522 -43.31 -47.57 -39.22
C TRP A 522 -43.84 -46.71 -40.35
N PHE A 523 -43.04 -45.76 -40.82
CA PHE A 523 -43.36 -44.88 -41.93
C PHE A 523 -42.12 -44.62 -42.79
N ASP A 524 -42.35 -44.23 -44.04
CA ASP A 524 -41.29 -43.85 -44.98
C ASP A 524 -41.05 -42.33 -44.88
N PRO A 525 -39.88 -41.87 -44.42
CA PRO A 525 -39.59 -40.46 -44.28
C PRO A 525 -39.22 -39.77 -45.61
N SER A 526 -39.12 -40.51 -46.71
CA SER A 526 -38.78 -39.97 -48.03
C SER A 526 -39.95 -39.27 -48.73
N TRP A 527 -41.20 -39.63 -48.40
CA TRP A 527 -42.40 -39.04 -49.02
C TRP A 527 -42.52 -37.54 -48.71
N ARG A 528 -42.12 -37.09 -47.52
CA ARG A 528 -42.13 -35.66 -47.16
C ARG A 528 -40.81 -35.22 -46.56
N LYS A 529 -40.16 -34.23 -47.21
CA LYS A 529 -38.90 -33.62 -46.76
C LYS A 529 -38.96 -32.99 -45.35
N ARG A 530 -40.16 -32.63 -44.87
CA ARG A 530 -40.38 -32.05 -43.54
C ARG A 530 -41.66 -32.65 -42.96
N MET A 531 -41.54 -33.34 -41.83
CA MET A 531 -42.68 -33.83 -41.05
C MET A 531 -42.75 -33.04 -39.74
N LEU A 532 -43.97 -32.65 -39.35
CA LEU A 532 -44.22 -31.93 -38.11
C LEU A 532 -44.83 -32.85 -37.07
N LEU A 533 -44.11 -33.07 -35.98
CA LEU A 533 -44.57 -33.81 -34.81
C LEU A 533 -44.79 -32.81 -33.68
N THR A 534 -45.98 -32.78 -33.06
CA THR A 534 -46.26 -31.83 -31.98
C THR A 534 -46.58 -32.57 -30.70
N LEU A 535 -45.92 -32.18 -29.61
CA LEU A 535 -46.30 -32.55 -28.25
C LEU A 535 -47.01 -31.39 -27.60
N LYS A 536 -48.21 -31.61 -27.09
CA LYS A 536 -49.04 -30.58 -26.48
C LYS A 536 -49.33 -30.92 -25.04
N SER A 537 -49.07 -29.98 -24.14
CA SER A 537 -49.44 -30.14 -22.73
C SER A 537 -50.96 -30.20 -22.57
N ASN A 538 -51.41 -30.87 -21.51
CA ASN A 538 -52.82 -31.13 -21.27
C ASN A 538 -53.60 -29.83 -21.01
N ARG A 539 -54.48 -29.44 -21.95
CA ARG A 539 -55.33 -28.24 -21.91
C ARG A 539 -56.27 -28.14 -20.70
N VAL A 540 -56.46 -29.22 -19.93
CA VAL A 540 -57.55 -29.34 -18.94
C VAL A 540 -57.27 -28.55 -17.65
N LYS A 541 -56.06 -28.02 -17.42
CA LYS A 541 -55.74 -27.22 -16.23
C LYS A 541 -55.17 -25.86 -16.63
N SER A 542 -56.02 -24.88 -16.87
CA SER A 542 -55.64 -23.48 -17.15
C SER A 542 -54.86 -22.81 -16.02
N ASN A 543 -55.01 -23.32 -14.79
CA ASN A 543 -54.35 -22.81 -13.58
C ASN A 543 -52.93 -23.37 -13.35
N ARG A 544 -52.32 -23.96 -14.39
CA ARG A 544 -50.95 -24.46 -14.34
C ARG A 544 -50.19 -24.12 -15.61
N VAL A 545 -48.92 -23.81 -15.44
CA VAL A 545 -47.96 -23.61 -16.53
C VAL A 545 -46.83 -24.62 -16.36
N HIS A 546 -46.34 -25.17 -17.47
CA HIS A 546 -45.34 -26.23 -17.44
C HIS A 546 -43.94 -25.71 -17.77
N MET A 547 -42.96 -26.21 -17.02
CA MET A 547 -41.53 -25.91 -17.20
C MET A 547 -40.87 -27.08 -17.91
N LEU A 548 -40.10 -26.82 -18.96
CA LEU A 548 -39.34 -27.83 -19.69
C LEU A 548 -37.91 -27.94 -19.13
N LEU A 549 -37.52 -29.14 -18.71
CA LEU A 549 -36.17 -29.47 -18.21
C LEU A 549 -35.39 -30.42 -19.13
N GLY A 550 -36.09 -31.15 -19.99
CA GLY A 550 -35.45 -32.06 -20.94
C GLY A 550 -36.45 -32.81 -21.81
N LEU A 551 -35.90 -33.52 -22.80
CA LEU A 551 -36.65 -34.24 -23.82
C LEU A 551 -36.02 -35.61 -24.06
N ALA A 552 -36.84 -36.63 -24.26
CA ALA A 552 -36.40 -37.91 -24.78
C ALA A 552 -37.24 -38.34 -25.98
N LEU A 553 -36.56 -38.76 -27.04
CA LEU A 553 -37.17 -39.42 -28.19
C LEU A 553 -36.50 -40.76 -28.41
N GLN A 554 -37.29 -41.75 -28.77
CA GLN A 554 -36.80 -43.04 -29.20
C GLN A 554 -37.27 -43.28 -30.62
N PHE A 555 -36.33 -43.47 -31.54
CA PHE A 555 -36.65 -43.90 -32.89
C PHE A 555 -35.87 -45.14 -33.28
N CYS A 556 -36.41 -45.87 -34.23
CA CYS A 556 -35.80 -47.05 -34.82
C CYS A 556 -35.75 -46.89 -36.33
N LEU A 557 -34.65 -47.36 -36.89
CA LEU A 557 -34.42 -47.44 -38.33
C LEU A 557 -34.32 -48.91 -38.72
N THR A 558 -34.72 -49.23 -39.96
CA THR A 558 -34.46 -50.55 -40.55
C THR A 558 -32.95 -50.74 -40.75
N ARG A 559 -32.45 -51.97 -40.61
CA ARG A 559 -31.03 -52.30 -40.88
C ARG A 559 -30.65 -51.85 -42.30
N ASN A 560 -29.49 -51.21 -42.46
CA ASN A 560 -28.97 -50.62 -43.71
C ASN A 560 -29.69 -49.37 -44.23
N SER A 561 -30.47 -48.67 -43.39
CA SER A 561 -31.03 -47.36 -43.74
C SER A 561 -29.91 -46.33 -43.96
N THR A 562 -29.95 -45.61 -45.08
CA THR A 562 -29.07 -44.46 -45.37
C THR A 562 -29.59 -43.17 -44.74
N LEU A 563 -30.67 -43.22 -43.95
CA LEU A 563 -31.38 -42.05 -43.45
C LEU A 563 -30.91 -41.66 -42.05
N GLU A 564 -30.46 -40.42 -41.89
CA GLU A 564 -30.19 -39.81 -40.59
C GLU A 564 -31.31 -38.80 -40.25
N PRO A 565 -32.00 -38.97 -39.11
CA PRO A 565 -33.00 -38.00 -38.67
C PRO A 565 -32.31 -36.75 -38.13
N ALA A 566 -32.64 -35.59 -38.68
CA ALA A 566 -32.29 -34.28 -38.16
C ALA A 566 -33.54 -33.65 -37.53
N LEU A 567 -33.42 -33.23 -36.27
CA LEU A 567 -34.49 -32.62 -35.49
C LEU A 567 -34.19 -31.15 -35.24
N SER A 568 -35.13 -30.28 -35.60
CA SER A 568 -35.16 -28.90 -35.12
C SER A 568 -36.41 -28.70 -34.28
N LEU A 569 -36.24 -28.14 -33.07
CA LEU A 569 -37.36 -27.91 -32.15
C LEU A 569 -37.77 -26.45 -32.12
N PHE A 570 -39.08 -26.27 -32.08
CA PHE A 570 -39.72 -24.99 -31.83
C PHE A 570 -40.60 -25.13 -30.60
N VAL A 571 -40.43 -24.22 -29.64
CA VAL A 571 -41.16 -24.27 -28.37
C VAL A 571 -42.10 -23.08 -28.33
N ASN A 572 -43.38 -23.35 -28.09
CA ASN A 572 -44.37 -22.32 -27.77
C ASN A 572 -44.64 -22.35 -26.26
N PRO A 573 -44.41 -21.26 -25.53
CA PRO A 573 -44.53 -21.21 -24.08
C PRO A 573 -45.97 -21.28 -23.56
N PHE A 574 -46.96 -20.73 -24.27
CA PHE A 574 -48.32 -20.53 -23.76
C PHE A 574 -49.46 -20.84 -24.75
N GLY A 575 -49.12 -21.07 -26.01
CA GLY A 575 -50.06 -21.28 -27.11
C GLY A 575 -49.83 -22.60 -27.84
N GLY A 576 -50.50 -22.72 -28.98
CA GLY A 576 -50.38 -23.88 -29.89
C GLY A 576 -49.97 -23.52 -31.31
N SER A 577 -49.67 -22.25 -31.57
CA SER A 577 -49.31 -21.79 -32.91
C SER A 577 -47.82 -21.97 -33.17
N HIS A 578 -47.48 -22.53 -34.32
CA HIS A 578 -46.11 -22.62 -34.79
C HIS A 578 -45.48 -21.22 -35.02
N SER A 579 -46.28 -20.23 -35.46
CA SER A 579 -45.79 -18.88 -35.75
C SER A 579 -45.32 -18.11 -34.50
N GLU A 580 -45.81 -18.48 -33.33
CA GLU A 580 -45.48 -17.87 -32.03
C GLU A 580 -44.52 -18.77 -31.23
N SER A 581 -43.73 -19.59 -31.94
CA SER A 581 -42.74 -20.50 -31.35
C SER A 581 -41.32 -20.00 -31.60
N TRP A 582 -40.45 -20.13 -30.60
CA TRP A 582 -39.03 -19.81 -30.75
C TRP A 582 -38.23 -21.06 -31.10
N THR A 583 -37.12 -20.89 -31.82
CA THR A 583 -36.26 -22.02 -32.25
C THR A 583 -35.21 -22.33 -31.21
N MET A 584 -35.09 -23.60 -30.84
CA MET A 584 -34.10 -24.05 -29.86
C MET A 584 -32.68 -24.12 -30.48
N PRO A 585 -31.68 -23.38 -29.96
CA PRO A 585 -30.34 -23.30 -30.55
C PRO A 585 -29.47 -24.48 -30.12
N ILE A 586 -29.91 -25.71 -30.40
CA ILE A 586 -29.24 -26.96 -30.00
C ILE A 586 -27.78 -26.96 -30.46
N GLY A 587 -26.85 -27.23 -29.54
CA GLY A 587 -25.41 -27.29 -29.82
C GLY A 587 -24.74 -25.96 -30.19
N GLN A 588 -25.43 -24.82 -30.07
CA GLN A 588 -24.88 -23.48 -30.34
C GLN A 588 -24.68 -22.70 -29.05
N ASN A 589 -23.66 -21.83 -28.98
CA ASN A 589 -23.44 -20.87 -27.88
C ASN A 589 -23.49 -21.46 -26.45
N GLY A 590 -23.01 -22.71 -26.27
CA GLY A 590 -23.01 -23.40 -24.98
C GLY A 590 -24.33 -24.08 -24.60
N TYR A 591 -25.33 -24.06 -25.49
CA TYR A 591 -26.58 -24.79 -25.34
C TYR A 591 -26.35 -26.32 -25.51
N PRO A 592 -27.05 -27.19 -24.76
CA PRO A 592 -26.87 -28.63 -24.84
C PRO A 592 -27.18 -29.20 -26.23
N ASP A 593 -26.46 -30.25 -26.61
CA ASP A 593 -26.69 -31.04 -27.83
C ASP A 593 -27.34 -32.39 -27.49
N TRP A 594 -27.83 -33.10 -28.51
CA TRP A 594 -28.46 -34.40 -28.38
C TRP A 594 -27.47 -35.50 -27.96
N GLU A 595 -27.70 -36.12 -26.81
CA GLU A 595 -27.02 -37.35 -26.42
C GLU A 595 -27.71 -38.55 -27.09
N ARG A 596 -26.96 -39.29 -27.93
CA ARG A 596 -27.48 -40.44 -28.70
C ARG A 596 -26.95 -41.73 -28.11
N THR A 597 -27.84 -42.62 -27.66
CA THR A 597 -27.49 -43.94 -27.13
C THR A 597 -28.14 -45.03 -27.98
N LYS A 598 -27.35 -45.98 -28.49
CA LYS A 598 -27.86 -47.13 -29.25
C LYS A 598 -28.44 -48.16 -28.28
N LEU A 599 -29.59 -48.74 -28.64
CA LEU A 599 -30.23 -49.80 -27.88
C LEU A 599 -29.75 -51.17 -28.36
N ASP A 600 -29.52 -52.09 -27.41
CA ASP A 600 -29.10 -53.48 -27.67
C ASP A 600 -30.27 -54.34 -28.16
N ILE A 601 -30.78 -54.01 -29.34
CA ILE A 601 -31.90 -54.67 -30.01
C ILE A 601 -31.46 -54.96 -31.45
N PRO A 602 -31.94 -56.04 -32.11
CA PRO A 602 -31.58 -56.33 -33.50
C PRO A 602 -31.91 -55.23 -34.53
N LEU A 603 -32.64 -54.17 -34.18
CA LEU A 603 -32.92 -53.01 -35.01
C LEU A 603 -31.99 -51.83 -34.66
N ASP A 604 -31.72 -50.92 -35.59
CA ASP A 604 -30.95 -49.70 -35.31
C ASP A 604 -31.84 -48.67 -34.58
N CYS A 605 -32.09 -48.93 -33.29
CA CYS A 605 -32.86 -48.08 -32.41
C CYS A 605 -31.96 -47.18 -31.57
N TYR A 606 -32.29 -45.89 -31.54
CA TYR A 606 -31.55 -44.87 -30.80
C TYR A 606 -32.46 -44.14 -29.83
N ASN A 607 -31.93 -43.89 -28.65
CA ASN A 607 -32.46 -43.01 -27.64
C ASN A 607 -31.76 -41.65 -27.77
N TRP A 608 -32.53 -40.61 -28.05
CA TRP A 608 -32.06 -39.25 -28.14
C TRP A 608 -32.54 -38.49 -26.92
N THR A 609 -31.62 -37.98 -26.13
CA THR A 609 -31.90 -37.25 -24.90
C THR A 609 -31.30 -35.86 -24.97
N LEU A 610 -32.11 -34.84 -24.68
CA LEU A 610 -31.67 -33.45 -24.57
C LEU A 610 -31.88 -32.99 -23.12
N THR A 611 -30.80 -32.68 -22.42
CA THR A 611 -30.83 -32.28 -21.00
C THR A 611 -30.59 -30.77 -20.86
N LEU A 612 -31.63 -30.02 -20.49
CA LEU A 612 -31.55 -28.56 -20.32
C LEU A 612 -31.09 -28.16 -18.92
N GLY A 613 -31.50 -28.93 -17.90
CA GLY A 613 -31.19 -28.60 -16.51
C GLY A 613 -31.84 -27.28 -16.05
N ASN A 614 -31.39 -26.72 -14.92
CA ASN A 614 -31.92 -25.44 -14.44
C ASN A 614 -31.40 -24.24 -15.22
N ARG A 615 -30.24 -24.37 -15.88
CA ARG A 615 -29.61 -23.29 -16.66
C ARG A 615 -30.42 -22.93 -17.90
N TRP A 616 -31.00 -23.91 -18.58
CA TRP A 616 -31.66 -23.74 -19.89
C TRP A 616 -33.17 -24.00 -19.84
N LYS A 617 -33.79 -24.00 -18.65
CA LYS A 617 -35.22 -24.26 -18.48
C LYS A 617 -36.09 -23.13 -19.03
N SER A 618 -37.22 -23.49 -19.63
CA SER A 618 -38.17 -22.51 -20.18
C SER A 618 -39.61 -23.02 -20.12
N PHE A 619 -40.58 -22.12 -20.26
CA PHE A 619 -41.99 -22.48 -20.33
C PHE A 619 -42.32 -23.22 -21.62
N PHE A 620 -43.28 -24.14 -21.55
CA PHE A 620 -43.87 -24.76 -22.73
C PHE A 620 -45.36 -25.06 -22.55
N GLU A 621 -46.09 -24.96 -23.65
CA GLU A 621 -47.43 -25.48 -23.85
C GLU A 621 -47.44 -26.44 -25.04
N THR A 622 -46.72 -26.09 -26.12
CA THR A 622 -46.51 -26.97 -27.27
C THR A 622 -45.04 -27.00 -27.67
N VAL A 623 -44.57 -28.20 -28.03
CA VAL A 623 -43.24 -28.43 -28.59
C VAL A 623 -43.41 -29.06 -29.97
N HIS A 624 -42.96 -28.35 -30.98
CA HIS A 624 -42.97 -28.75 -32.37
C HIS A 624 -41.61 -29.32 -32.76
N PHE A 625 -41.59 -30.55 -33.25
CA PHE A 625 -40.41 -31.23 -33.77
C PHE A 625 -40.53 -31.28 -35.29
N TYR A 626 -39.63 -30.58 -35.96
CA TYR A 626 -39.43 -30.78 -37.40
C TYR A 626 -38.43 -31.89 -37.60
N LEU A 627 -38.95 -33.00 -38.12
CA LEU A 627 -38.16 -34.13 -38.52
C LEU A 627 -37.83 -34.01 -40.01
N ARG A 628 -36.53 -33.89 -40.30
CA ARG A 628 -35.99 -33.93 -41.65
C ARG A 628 -35.12 -35.16 -41.78
N SER A 629 -35.34 -35.94 -42.83
CA SER A 629 -34.45 -37.05 -43.16
C SER A 629 -33.33 -36.53 -44.06
N ARG A 630 -32.07 -36.81 -43.70
CA ARG A 630 -30.90 -36.57 -44.56
C ARG A 630 -30.37 -37.93 -45.04
N ILE A 631 -29.95 -37.99 -46.30
CA ILE A 631 -29.23 -39.15 -46.83
C ILE A 631 -27.80 -39.04 -46.34
N ARG A 632 -27.27 -40.12 -45.77
CA ARG A 632 -25.91 -40.22 -45.27
C ARG A 632 -24.99 -40.27 -46.49
N ASP A 633 -24.29 -39.17 -46.79
CA ASP A 633 -23.35 -39.12 -47.92
C ASP A 633 -22.25 -40.17 -47.74
N SER A 634 -22.30 -41.21 -48.57
CA SER A 634 -21.26 -42.22 -48.66
C SER A 634 -20.13 -41.70 -49.56
N MET A 635 -19.15 -40.99 -49.01
CA MET A 635 -17.75 -41.06 -49.45
C MET A 635 -16.86 -40.34 -48.44
N GLY A 636 -15.90 -41.05 -47.85
CA GLY A 636 -14.97 -40.52 -46.86
C GLY A 636 -13.87 -39.63 -47.45
N GLY A 637 -13.30 -38.77 -46.61
CA GLY A 637 -12.09 -37.99 -46.95
C GLY A 637 -11.76 -36.91 -45.91
N THR A 638 -10.99 -37.30 -44.90
CA THR A 638 -10.05 -36.50 -44.09
C THR A 638 -9.95 -34.98 -44.31
N GLY A 639 -10.16 -34.23 -43.21
CA GLY A 639 -9.41 -33.00 -42.88
C GLY A 639 -9.88 -31.70 -43.53
N GLY A 640 -10.34 -30.74 -42.71
CA GLY A 640 -10.42 -29.34 -43.13
C GLY A 640 -11.59 -28.56 -42.55
N ASN A 641 -11.32 -27.89 -41.43
CA ASN A 641 -12.03 -26.76 -40.86
C ASN A 641 -12.77 -25.87 -41.90
N LYS A 642 -14.11 -25.81 -41.87
CA LYS A 642 -14.89 -24.76 -42.57
C LYS A 642 -16.22 -24.47 -41.85
N ASN A 643 -16.35 -23.23 -41.37
CA ASN A 643 -17.58 -22.60 -40.92
C ASN A 643 -18.66 -22.71 -42.01
N VAL A 644 -19.81 -23.30 -41.68
CA VAL A 644 -20.98 -23.32 -42.56
C VAL A 644 -21.89 -22.16 -42.15
N THR A 645 -21.72 -21.02 -42.82
CA THR A 645 -22.72 -19.96 -42.86
C THR A 645 -23.92 -20.44 -43.68
N MET A 646 -25.12 -20.16 -43.15
CA MET A 646 -26.39 -20.35 -43.83
C MET A 646 -26.45 -19.50 -45.11
N TYR A 647 -26.36 -20.11 -46.27
CA TYR A 647 -27.09 -19.74 -47.49
C TYR A 647 -26.98 -20.92 -48.45
N TYR A 648 -28.08 -21.63 -48.70
CA TYR A 648 -28.17 -22.63 -49.76
C TYR A 648 -29.41 -22.34 -50.61
N GLU A 649 -29.12 -21.86 -51.81
CA GLU A 649 -29.99 -21.73 -52.97
C GLU A 649 -30.45 -23.14 -53.42
N PRO A 650 -31.66 -23.30 -54.00
CA PRO A 650 -32.22 -24.62 -54.24
C PRO A 650 -31.62 -25.26 -55.51
N PRO A 651 -31.10 -26.50 -55.47
CA PRO A 651 -30.75 -27.22 -56.69
C PRO A 651 -31.95 -27.98 -57.24
N GLU A 652 -31.94 -28.08 -58.58
CA GLU A 652 -32.95 -28.62 -59.48
C GLU A 652 -33.21 -30.12 -59.32
N GLU A 653 -34.36 -30.52 -59.85
CA GLU A 653 -34.91 -31.87 -59.89
C GLU A 653 -33.98 -32.86 -60.62
N THR A 654 -33.52 -33.88 -59.90
CA THR A 654 -33.01 -35.13 -60.49
C THR A 654 -33.51 -36.33 -59.67
N GLU A 655 -33.74 -37.42 -60.40
CA GLU A 655 -34.56 -38.60 -60.08
C GLU A 655 -34.26 -39.34 -58.77
N PRO A 656 -35.26 -40.04 -58.18
CA PRO A 656 -35.14 -40.63 -56.86
C PRO A 656 -34.28 -41.90 -56.88
N SER A 657 -33.08 -41.83 -56.32
CA SER A 657 -32.38 -43.03 -55.85
C SER A 657 -33.25 -43.72 -54.79
N ASN A 658 -33.56 -45.01 -54.99
CA ASN A 658 -34.34 -45.85 -54.07
C ASN A 658 -33.92 -45.65 -52.60
N ASN A 659 -34.65 -44.79 -51.88
CA ASN A 659 -34.45 -44.51 -50.47
C ASN A 659 -35.00 -45.68 -49.64
N ILE A 660 -34.22 -46.76 -49.50
CA ILE A 660 -34.64 -47.91 -48.70
C ILE A 660 -34.35 -47.63 -47.23
N GLY A 661 -35.33 -47.08 -46.52
CA GLY A 661 -35.29 -47.06 -45.06
C GLY A 661 -36.59 -46.58 -44.44
N TYR A 662 -37.23 -47.45 -43.65
CA TYR A 662 -38.37 -47.05 -42.83
C TYR A 662 -37.88 -46.54 -41.48
N MET A 663 -38.58 -45.56 -40.94
CA MET A 663 -38.35 -45.03 -39.60
C MET A 663 -39.59 -45.27 -38.74
N LYS A 664 -39.38 -45.50 -37.45
CA LYS A 664 -40.43 -45.62 -36.45
C LYS A 664 -40.08 -44.78 -35.23
N VAL A 665 -40.99 -43.91 -34.81
CA VAL A 665 -40.86 -43.19 -33.53
C VAL A 665 -41.58 -44.01 -32.46
N ASN A 666 -40.84 -44.65 -31.55
CA ASN A 666 -41.40 -45.53 -30.52
C ASN A 666 -42.04 -44.73 -29.38
N SER A 667 -41.35 -43.71 -28.90
CA SER A 667 -41.82 -42.90 -27.77
C SER A 667 -41.24 -41.49 -27.86
N MET A 668 -42.01 -40.54 -27.35
CA MET A 668 -41.58 -39.16 -27.14
C MET A 668 -42.05 -38.72 -25.76
N GLN A 669 -41.13 -38.21 -24.94
CA GLN A 669 -41.40 -37.84 -23.56
C GLN A 669 -40.80 -36.47 -23.25
N LEU A 670 -41.56 -35.66 -22.50
CA LEU A 670 -41.13 -34.37 -21.98
C LEU A 670 -40.83 -34.52 -20.49
N PHE A 671 -39.74 -33.91 -20.03
CA PHE A 671 -39.38 -33.88 -18.62
C PHE A 671 -39.44 -32.46 -18.06
N GLY A 672 -39.96 -32.32 -16.84
CA GLY A 672 -40.09 -31.05 -16.13
C GLY A 672 -41.11 -31.09 -15.00
N TYR A 673 -41.62 -29.92 -14.63
CA TYR A 673 -42.60 -29.76 -13.55
C TYR A 673 -43.69 -28.75 -13.91
N SER A 674 -44.80 -28.80 -13.18
CA SER A 674 -45.93 -27.87 -13.38
C SER A 674 -45.97 -26.87 -12.23
N VAL A 675 -46.05 -25.59 -12.57
CA VAL A 675 -46.15 -24.46 -11.64
C VAL A 675 -47.61 -24.03 -11.55
N HIS A 676 -48.06 -23.62 -10.37
CA HIS A 676 -49.38 -23.02 -10.21
C HIS A 676 -49.39 -21.60 -10.79
N PHE A 677 -50.45 -21.30 -11.53
CA PHE A 677 -50.69 -20.02 -12.17
C PHE A 677 -52.12 -19.58 -11.85
N ASP A 678 -52.26 -18.44 -11.21
CA ASP A 678 -53.56 -17.85 -10.89
C ASP A 678 -53.88 -16.72 -11.89
N PRO A 679 -54.77 -16.95 -12.87
CA PRO A 679 -55.16 -15.93 -13.82
C PRO A 679 -55.98 -14.80 -13.20
N GLU A 680 -56.76 -15.08 -12.15
CA GLU A 680 -57.67 -14.10 -11.53
C GLU A 680 -56.86 -13.06 -10.75
N ALA A 681 -55.86 -13.51 -10.00
CA ALA A 681 -54.98 -12.63 -9.24
C ALA A 681 -54.21 -11.62 -10.14
N ILE A 682 -53.74 -12.05 -11.32
CA ILE A 682 -53.08 -11.12 -12.27
C ILE A 682 -54.10 -10.18 -12.94
N GLN A 683 -55.34 -10.65 -13.19
CA GLN A 683 -56.41 -9.79 -13.70
C GLN A 683 -56.77 -8.69 -12.69
N ASP A 684 -56.81 -8.99 -11.40
CA ASP A 684 -57.04 -8.00 -10.34
C ASP A 684 -55.94 -6.93 -10.31
N LEU A 685 -54.67 -7.30 -10.49
CA LEU A 685 -53.58 -6.33 -10.62
C LEU A 685 -53.74 -5.41 -11.83
N ILE A 686 -54.25 -5.94 -12.94
CA ILE A 686 -54.50 -5.14 -14.14
C ILE A 686 -55.69 -4.20 -13.92
N LEU A 687 -56.74 -4.66 -13.23
CA LEU A 687 -57.89 -3.82 -12.86
C LEU A 687 -57.49 -2.69 -11.91
N GLN A 688 -56.53 -2.91 -11.00
CA GLN A 688 -55.98 -1.86 -10.13
C GLN A 688 -55.24 -0.75 -10.88
N ILE A 689 -54.71 -1.02 -12.08
CA ILE A 689 -54.15 0.03 -12.96
C ILE A 689 -55.27 0.97 -13.45
N ASP A 690 -56.43 0.41 -13.76
CA ASP A 690 -57.56 1.11 -14.37
C ASP A 690 -58.46 1.79 -13.33
N TYR A 691 -58.57 1.20 -12.14
CA TYR A 691 -59.42 1.68 -11.04
C TYR A 691 -58.64 1.74 -9.71
N PRO A 692 -57.69 2.68 -9.57
CA PRO A 692 -56.83 2.76 -8.38
C PRO A 692 -57.56 3.14 -7.09
N TYR A 693 -58.83 3.56 -7.16
CA TYR A 693 -59.60 3.96 -5.98
C TYR A 693 -60.35 2.81 -5.29
N THR A 694 -60.43 1.63 -5.91
CA THR A 694 -61.28 0.52 -5.43
C THR A 694 -60.51 -0.66 -4.84
N GLN A 695 -59.22 -0.85 -5.17
CA GLN A 695 -58.50 -2.09 -4.83
C GLN A 695 -57.00 -1.94 -4.45
N GLY A 696 -56.39 -0.75 -4.45
CA GLY A 696 -54.97 -0.57 -4.07
C GLY A 696 -54.30 0.61 -4.77
N SER A 697 -53.03 0.92 -4.47
CA SER A 697 -52.34 2.03 -5.16
C SER A 697 -51.85 1.61 -6.56
N GLN A 698 -52.04 2.49 -7.55
CA GLN A 698 -51.62 2.26 -8.94
C GLN A 698 -50.13 1.90 -9.05
N ASP A 699 -49.29 2.58 -8.28
CA ASP A 699 -47.85 2.36 -8.27
C ASP A 699 -47.48 0.98 -7.70
N SER A 700 -48.26 0.44 -6.76
CA SER A 700 -48.03 -0.90 -6.20
C SER A 700 -48.35 -2.01 -7.19
N ALA A 701 -49.44 -1.86 -7.95
CA ALA A 701 -49.83 -2.79 -9.00
C ALA A 701 -48.81 -2.79 -10.16
N LEU A 702 -48.38 -1.59 -10.58
CA LEU A 702 -47.35 -1.45 -11.61
C LEU A 702 -46.01 -2.06 -11.18
N LEU A 703 -45.60 -1.88 -9.92
CA LEU A 703 -44.38 -2.49 -9.38
C LEU A 703 -44.45 -4.02 -9.41
N GLN A 704 -45.58 -4.62 -9.00
CA GLN A 704 -45.78 -6.07 -9.03
C GLN A 704 -45.75 -6.63 -10.46
N LEU A 705 -46.36 -5.93 -11.42
CA LEU A 705 -46.35 -6.32 -12.83
C LEU A 705 -44.95 -6.20 -13.47
N VAL A 706 -44.14 -5.22 -13.07
CA VAL A 706 -42.73 -5.11 -13.49
C VAL A 706 -41.93 -6.32 -13.00
N GLU A 707 -42.08 -6.71 -11.74
CA GLU A 707 -41.39 -7.88 -11.18
C GLU A 707 -41.85 -9.19 -11.84
N LEU A 708 -43.16 -9.37 -12.04
CA LEU A 708 -43.70 -10.52 -12.77
C LEU A 708 -43.15 -10.59 -14.19
N ARG A 709 -43.09 -9.47 -14.90
CA ARG A 709 -42.49 -9.38 -16.24
C ARG A 709 -41.02 -9.80 -16.22
N TYR A 710 -40.24 -9.32 -15.26
CA TYR A 710 -38.83 -9.69 -15.12
C TYR A 710 -38.65 -11.19 -14.82
N ARG A 711 -39.39 -11.75 -13.87
CA ARG A 711 -39.34 -13.18 -13.50
C ARG A 711 -39.70 -14.09 -14.67
N VAL A 712 -40.76 -13.74 -15.41
CA VAL A 712 -41.22 -14.51 -16.58
C VAL A 712 -40.22 -14.42 -17.73
N ASN A 713 -39.71 -13.23 -18.04
CA ASN A 713 -38.79 -13.03 -19.17
C ASN A 713 -37.38 -13.55 -18.90
N ARG A 714 -36.95 -13.69 -17.64
CA ARG A 714 -35.69 -14.37 -17.29
C ARG A 714 -35.65 -15.84 -17.72
N LEU A 715 -36.81 -16.48 -17.85
CA LEU A 715 -36.95 -17.86 -18.36
C LEU A 715 -36.99 -17.92 -19.90
N SER A 716 -36.77 -16.80 -20.57
CA SER A 716 -36.51 -16.79 -22.01
C SER A 716 -35.21 -17.53 -22.31
N PRO A 717 -35.14 -18.26 -23.44
CA PRO A 717 -33.92 -18.94 -23.86
C PRO A 717 -32.73 -17.96 -23.92
N PRO A 718 -31.54 -18.33 -23.43
CA PRO A 718 -30.38 -17.45 -23.47
C PRO A 718 -29.82 -17.36 -24.90
N GLY A 719 -29.78 -16.13 -25.42
CA GLY A 719 -29.30 -15.74 -26.73
C GLY A 719 -29.67 -14.28 -26.98
N ALA A 720 -28.83 -13.51 -27.67
CA ALA A 720 -29.19 -12.14 -28.03
C ALA A 720 -30.16 -12.18 -29.24
N PRO A 721 -31.33 -11.53 -29.17
CA PRO A 721 -31.97 -10.84 -28.03
C PRO A 721 -33.00 -11.71 -27.25
N HIS A 722 -33.26 -11.34 -25.99
CA HIS A 722 -34.26 -11.97 -25.11
C HIS A 722 -35.68 -11.87 -25.69
N VAL A 723 -36.54 -12.82 -25.33
CA VAL A 723 -37.92 -12.91 -25.83
C VAL A 723 -38.92 -12.44 -24.76
N ASP A 724 -39.91 -11.60 -25.15
CA ASP A 724 -40.94 -11.11 -24.22
C ASP A 724 -42.04 -12.17 -23.99
N LEU A 725 -41.74 -13.13 -23.12
CA LEU A 725 -42.65 -14.19 -22.69
C LEU A 725 -43.84 -13.64 -21.89
N PHE A 726 -43.68 -12.52 -21.19
CA PHE A 726 -44.74 -11.89 -20.40
C PHE A 726 -45.89 -11.40 -21.29
N ALA A 727 -45.58 -10.76 -22.42
CA ALA A 727 -46.60 -10.36 -23.40
C ALA A 727 -47.40 -11.57 -23.92
N CYS A 728 -46.72 -12.69 -24.18
CA CYS A 728 -47.37 -13.95 -24.58
C CYS A 728 -48.27 -14.51 -23.47
N LEU A 729 -47.82 -14.45 -22.21
CA LEU A 729 -48.61 -14.90 -21.06
C LEU A 729 -49.91 -14.09 -20.94
N LEU A 730 -49.83 -12.76 -21.04
CA LEU A 730 -51.00 -11.87 -21.02
C LEU A 730 -52.00 -12.19 -22.15
N ARG A 731 -51.48 -12.43 -23.37
CA ARG A 731 -52.32 -12.73 -24.55
C ARG A 731 -52.97 -14.10 -24.48
N HIS A 732 -52.21 -15.16 -24.19
CA HIS A 732 -52.72 -16.53 -24.34
C HIS A 732 -53.31 -17.11 -23.06
N ARG A 733 -52.80 -16.74 -21.88
CA ARG A 733 -53.30 -17.24 -20.59
C ARG A 733 -54.38 -16.33 -20.01
N LEU A 734 -54.19 -15.02 -20.03
CA LEU A 734 -55.21 -14.06 -19.56
C LEU A 734 -56.24 -13.70 -20.65
N LYS A 735 -56.01 -14.09 -21.91
CA LYS A 735 -56.91 -13.81 -23.06
C LYS A 735 -57.14 -12.32 -23.32
N LEU A 736 -56.14 -11.47 -23.04
CA LEU A 736 -56.22 -10.04 -23.29
C LEU A 736 -56.06 -9.70 -24.79
N SER A 737 -56.68 -8.61 -25.23
CA SER A 737 -56.54 -8.14 -26.62
C SER A 737 -55.13 -7.59 -26.88
N SER A 738 -54.68 -7.54 -28.15
CA SER A 738 -53.38 -6.92 -28.47
C SER A 738 -53.31 -5.47 -28.01
N ALA A 739 -54.43 -4.73 -28.08
CA ALA A 739 -54.50 -3.34 -27.61
C ALA A 739 -54.26 -3.26 -26.10
N ASP A 740 -54.90 -4.11 -25.30
CA ASP A 740 -54.73 -4.15 -23.85
C ASP A 740 -53.29 -4.49 -23.45
N VAL A 741 -52.68 -5.47 -24.13
CA VAL A 741 -51.28 -5.85 -23.87
C VAL A 741 -50.34 -4.68 -24.18
N THR A 742 -50.52 -3.99 -25.32
CA THR A 742 -49.69 -2.83 -25.65
C THR A 742 -49.86 -1.69 -24.65
N ARG A 743 -51.09 -1.45 -24.18
CA ARG A 743 -51.41 -0.45 -23.16
C ARG A 743 -50.70 -0.75 -21.84
N ILE A 744 -50.77 -2.00 -21.37
CA ILE A 744 -50.09 -2.44 -20.15
C ILE A 744 -48.57 -2.30 -20.29
N LEU A 745 -47.99 -2.77 -21.40
CA LEU A 745 -46.54 -2.66 -21.63
C LEU A 745 -46.07 -1.20 -21.68
N THR A 746 -46.86 -0.31 -22.28
CA THR A 746 -46.57 1.14 -22.32
C THR A 746 -46.64 1.75 -20.90
N ALA A 747 -47.61 1.36 -20.09
CA ALA A 747 -47.72 1.79 -18.70
C ALA A 747 -46.51 1.32 -17.86
N LEU A 748 -46.07 0.07 -18.05
CA LEU A 748 -44.88 -0.47 -17.39
C LEU A 748 -43.59 0.23 -17.84
N GLN A 749 -43.46 0.57 -19.12
CA GLN A 749 -42.32 1.34 -19.64
C GLN A 749 -42.30 2.76 -19.07
N ALA A 750 -43.45 3.45 -19.05
CA ALA A 750 -43.57 4.80 -18.49
C ALA A 750 -43.28 4.82 -16.98
N TYR A 751 -43.68 3.77 -16.25
CA TYR A 751 -43.37 3.59 -14.84
C TYR A 751 -41.87 3.30 -14.63
N GLY A 752 -41.28 2.40 -15.42
CA GLY A 752 -39.86 2.07 -15.36
C GLY A 752 -38.94 3.27 -15.64
N ALA A 753 -39.29 4.12 -16.61
CA ALA A 753 -38.53 5.33 -16.94
C ALA A 753 -38.47 6.36 -15.80
N ARG A 754 -39.36 6.27 -14.80
CA ARG A 754 -39.36 7.12 -13.60
C ARG A 754 -38.49 6.57 -12.47
N GLN A 755 -37.96 5.35 -12.59
CA GLN A 755 -37.12 4.72 -11.57
C GLN A 755 -35.62 4.99 -11.80
N PRO A 756 -34.82 5.22 -10.74
CA PRO A 756 -33.37 5.34 -10.86
C PRO A 756 -32.75 3.99 -11.27
N ASN A 757 -31.85 3.99 -12.26
CA ASN A 757 -31.27 2.81 -12.95
C ASN A 757 -32.21 2.05 -13.94
N TYR A 758 -33.02 2.77 -14.72
CA TYR A 758 -33.73 2.16 -15.85
C TYR A 758 -32.73 1.63 -16.90
N MET A 759 -32.65 0.30 -17.03
CA MET A 759 -32.08 -0.33 -18.22
C MET A 759 -33.23 -0.72 -19.15
N GLU A 760 -33.19 -0.22 -20.38
CA GLU A 760 -34.19 -0.52 -21.39
C GLU A 760 -34.14 -2.01 -21.72
N TYR A 761 -35.20 -2.73 -21.36
CA TYR A 761 -35.33 -4.16 -21.66
C TYR A 761 -35.81 -4.31 -23.10
N GLU A 762 -34.87 -4.30 -24.05
CA GLU A 762 -35.14 -4.64 -25.45
C GLU A 762 -35.35 -6.16 -25.57
N ALA A 763 -36.63 -6.56 -25.65
CA ALA A 763 -37.01 -7.94 -25.91
C ALA A 763 -37.72 -8.06 -27.26
N ASN A 764 -37.38 -9.10 -28.01
CA ASN A 764 -38.07 -9.45 -29.23
C ASN A 764 -39.49 -9.92 -28.93
N LYS A 765 -40.45 -9.40 -29.69
CA LYS A 765 -41.85 -9.84 -29.62
C LYS A 765 -41.98 -11.23 -30.23
N LEU A 766 -42.43 -12.19 -29.44
CA LEU A 766 -42.76 -13.55 -29.91
C LEU A 766 -44.24 -13.71 -30.25
N CYS A 767 -45.11 -13.10 -29.46
CA CYS A 767 -46.55 -13.10 -29.68
C CYS A 767 -47.00 -11.68 -30.07
N SER A 768 -47.77 -11.58 -31.15
CA SER A 768 -48.28 -10.32 -31.73
C SER A 768 -49.80 -10.24 -31.64
#